data_AF-A0A9W3BCA6-F1
#
_entry.id   AF-A0A9W3BCA6-F1
#
_cell.length_a   1.000
_cell.length_b   1.000
_cell.length_c   1.000
_cell.angle_alpha   90.00
_cell.angle_beta   90.00
_cell.angle_gamma   90.00
#
_symmetry.space_group_name_H-M   'P 1'
#
loop_
_entity.id
_entity.type
_entity.pdbx_description
1 polymer ?
#
loop_
_entity_poly.entity_id
_entity_poly.type
_entity_poly.pdbx_seq_one_letter_code
_entity_poly.pdbx_strand_id
1 'polypeptide(L)'
;MIDAMFRNFLKTYLVLTYLALVTINISSSSRTMSGNEDLVISCCKEVKDDDFNCSSLNWTFVDLRFLPASTKTLILDNNNLTRLTNGSFHTLTSLQQLSIKSSNVKHIELDAFLGLSNLQSLNIENNLLSDISVSFDAQAFRHLTNLKQLLTGHNLNISRHLKDTFHLLPNVTSLSMDGDNTLNVSHEFSSLTKMKNLTLYCSNVTKVTSQSFSGLWRSDLKILNLIGFDRLTFDPVDINPDFSESQFHDDAFQNLKSLEVLKIVNCRIGNTNMARKLKHFVNSSLHTLYLETTHYRGDFYSPNSTYADGVILTSTAKYLSQLTLSQFSWVDSDIFAIAPGVISSPQWRYNLKLADFSNNMMGWLGWRFPLLEAARLEKLEEVIITSPSSDSEVSSPSSYLQQYLTYNIQGLARTNPIQNVKLLKNRSNKMYSSFSAKAMSDVSMKEMNPIQTTEHSKEIKLINLSLQAPRGIHGFDRNMAFRGKDPFKEVEKELNLALQREPITTQSSSQSSLQSSSQSSQSSRQSSPQSSRQLSFSTENSISERELLRFSDNPPYPTNSGTWTIRMPLSLRVCQIMYTFHGDNNYGNQSFRFIQTSTEAANLSHFYFVGNSRHRGIGRFLGLTNLQLFDLSENAFYIAQYFFDDFPTLKYLILKSIKNEDFFQRLPIDRIVHNLPNLTYLDLSDNKLYYLPPNLFHRNPNMSHVILSKNRFSCLPIRMTLVPNLKLLDLTGNAIIYLTEEETSSLTKHKENVPDFSLGLAENNIACVCSQLQFLFWLNTSDFLDDTESYFCTSQEGQLIAVGVVSHDLFGFYRQCNGYEFLMISIVLLLVMSFTFLMAYLVHRFRTAIEAYLVRIFIKAFRPMKSSDYKTHVFIGYAEDDVGFVRHILLRYLEEDLKVSTFVHHRDLGPGYNDQQMFEAMRDSWRNLLVISESFLNNYDLSDIVMKYASHSVTSANQGRVVALVQQTQLHNIPGHLYDVLEDSRIIVLSDLISDLDYENRQSIRECLRDVQ
;
A
#
# COMPACT_ATOMS: atom_id res chain seq x y z
N MET A 1 -22.28 34.55 36.95
CA MET A 1 -22.68 33.98 35.62
C MET A 1 -21.61 34.22 34.54
N ILE A 2 -21.11 35.45 34.35
CA ILE A 2 -20.00 35.79 33.41
C ILE A 2 -18.73 34.97 33.73
N ASP A 3 -18.41 34.85 35.00
CA ASP A 3 -17.25 34.09 35.48
C ASP A 3 -17.38 32.56 35.26
N ALA A 4 -18.63 32.06 35.22
CA ALA A 4 -18.93 30.67 34.90
C ALA A 4 -18.88 30.41 33.38
N MET A 5 -19.34 31.36 32.56
CA MET A 5 -19.21 31.27 31.09
C MET A 5 -17.76 31.39 30.63
N PHE A 6 -16.95 32.27 31.25
CA PHE A 6 -15.53 32.40 30.94
C PHE A 6 -14.75 31.14 31.35
N ARG A 7 -15.03 30.57 32.53
CA ARG A 7 -14.48 29.26 32.93
C ARG A 7 -14.88 28.14 31.98
N ASN A 8 -16.12 28.13 31.49
CA ASN A 8 -16.57 27.11 30.54
C ASN A 8 -15.92 27.30 29.17
N PHE A 9 -15.78 28.53 28.66
CA PHE A 9 -15.07 28.78 27.41
C PHE A 9 -13.59 28.39 27.51
N LEU A 10 -12.91 28.72 28.62
CA LEU A 10 -11.52 28.32 28.86
C LEU A 10 -11.40 26.79 28.97
N LYS A 11 -12.35 26.11 29.63
CA LYS A 11 -12.39 24.65 29.71
C LYS A 11 -12.61 24.02 28.34
N THR A 12 -13.55 24.52 27.53
CA THR A 12 -13.80 24.00 26.18
C THR A 12 -12.60 24.24 25.27
N TYR A 13 -11.94 25.39 25.39
CA TYR A 13 -10.71 25.70 24.65
C TYR A 13 -9.53 24.81 25.08
N LEU A 14 -9.35 24.58 26.39
CA LEU A 14 -8.35 23.64 26.93
C LEU A 14 -8.63 22.20 26.51
N VAL A 15 -9.90 21.79 26.46
CA VAL A 15 -10.30 20.45 26.00
C VAL A 15 -10.10 20.30 24.49
N LEU A 16 -10.40 21.31 23.69
CA LEU A 16 -10.17 21.28 22.23
C LEU A 16 -8.69 21.31 21.88
N THR A 17 -7.88 22.08 22.61
CA THR A 17 -6.41 22.08 22.44
C THR A 17 -5.79 20.78 22.94
N TYR A 18 -6.27 20.22 24.05
CA TYR A 18 -5.87 18.88 24.52
C TYR A 18 -6.27 17.78 23.52
N LEU A 19 -7.49 17.80 22.98
CA LEU A 19 -7.94 16.85 21.96
C LEU A 19 -7.13 16.99 20.66
N ALA A 20 -6.77 18.21 20.24
CA ALA A 20 -5.91 18.43 19.08
C ALA A 20 -4.47 17.93 19.30
N LEU A 21 -3.93 18.11 20.52
CA LEU A 21 -2.62 17.56 20.91
C LEU A 21 -2.66 16.02 20.99
N VAL A 22 -3.77 15.45 21.47
CA VAL A 22 -3.99 14.01 21.54
C VAL A 22 -4.18 13.42 20.14
N THR A 23 -4.88 14.06 19.21
CA THR A 23 -4.99 13.56 17.82
C THR A 23 -3.66 13.59 17.07
N ILE A 24 -2.78 14.57 17.36
CA ILE A 24 -1.41 14.63 16.81
C ILE A 24 -0.52 13.52 17.41
N ASN A 25 -0.70 13.16 18.69
CA ASN A 25 -0.01 12.02 19.31
C ASN A 25 -0.60 10.66 18.87
N ILE A 26 -1.88 10.58 18.52
CA ILE A 26 -2.52 9.34 18.04
C ILE A 26 -2.16 9.07 16.57
N SER A 27 -1.84 10.09 15.75
CA SER A 27 -1.31 9.86 14.39
C SER A 27 0.10 9.27 14.36
N SER A 28 0.85 9.32 15.46
CA SER A 28 2.17 8.68 15.60
C SER A 28 2.15 7.40 16.45
N SER A 29 1.01 7.03 17.05
CA SER A 29 0.93 5.84 17.92
C SER A 29 -0.48 5.23 17.99
N SER A 30 -0.95 4.61 16.91
CA SER A 30 -1.85 3.44 16.98
C SER A 30 -2.23 2.90 15.59
N ARG A 31 -1.46 1.94 15.08
CA ARG A 31 -2.04 0.78 14.39
C ARG A 31 -1.82 -0.43 15.29
N THR A 32 -2.63 -0.55 16.32
CA THR A 32 -2.78 -1.82 17.05
C THR A 32 -4.06 -2.47 16.55
N MET A 33 -3.92 -3.43 15.63
CA MET A 33 -4.97 -4.39 15.36
C MET A 33 -4.98 -5.42 16.50
N SER A 34 -6.16 -5.60 17.08
CA SER A 34 -6.47 -6.66 18.04
C SER A 34 -7.32 -7.71 17.32
N GLY A 35 -6.89 -8.97 17.36
CA GLY A 35 -7.73 -10.12 17.04
C GLY A 35 -6.92 -11.36 16.71
N ASN A 36 -6.68 -12.20 17.73
CA ASN A 36 -6.12 -13.55 17.61
C ASN A 36 -6.86 -14.37 16.53
N GLU A 37 -6.19 -14.71 15.42
CA GLU A 37 -6.29 -16.00 14.72
C GLU A 37 -4.93 -16.31 14.05
N ASP A 38 -4.44 -17.54 14.27
CA ASP A 38 -3.23 -18.20 13.73
C ASP A 38 -2.17 -17.33 13.05
N LEU A 39 -1.28 -16.78 13.87
CA LEU A 39 -0.15 -15.98 13.44
C LEU A 39 0.88 -16.84 12.71
N VAL A 40 0.73 -16.94 11.39
CA VAL A 40 1.74 -17.44 10.47
C VAL A 40 2.84 -16.40 10.39
N ILE A 41 3.99 -16.64 11.05
CA ILE A 41 5.24 -15.94 10.71
C ILE A 41 5.45 -16.11 9.21
N SER A 42 5.08 -15.08 8.44
CA SER A 42 5.04 -15.10 7.00
C SER A 42 5.86 -13.92 6.49
N CYS A 43 6.95 -14.25 5.78
CA CYS A 43 7.65 -13.33 4.89
C CYS A 43 6.67 -12.64 3.88
N CYS A 44 5.47 -13.20 3.67
CA CYS A 44 4.42 -12.61 2.84
C CYS A 44 3.52 -11.70 3.66
N LYS A 45 3.30 -10.50 3.13
CA LYS A 45 2.37 -9.52 3.68
C LYS A 45 0.93 -10.00 3.43
N GLU A 46 0.18 -10.19 4.51
CA GLU A 46 -1.27 -10.30 4.43
C GLU A 46 -1.85 -8.93 4.01
N VAL A 47 -2.61 -8.93 2.92
CA VAL A 47 -3.21 -7.70 2.35
C VAL A 47 -4.61 -7.48 2.91
N LYS A 48 -5.37 -8.58 3.03
CA LYS A 48 -6.78 -8.64 3.46
C LYS A 48 -7.12 -10.12 3.74
N ASP A 49 -8.03 -10.43 4.66
CA ASP A 49 -8.47 -11.80 5.02
C ASP A 49 -8.28 -12.86 3.91
N ASP A 50 -7.30 -13.75 4.07
CA ASP A 50 -6.91 -14.84 3.13
C ASP A 50 -6.18 -14.44 1.82
N ASP A 51 -5.77 -13.18 1.65
CA ASP A 51 -5.01 -12.67 0.50
C ASP A 51 -3.55 -12.37 0.90
N PHE A 52 -2.62 -13.13 0.32
CA PHE A 52 -1.20 -13.05 0.64
C PHE A 52 -0.36 -12.51 -0.52
N ASN A 53 0.50 -11.55 -0.22
CA ASN A 53 1.47 -10.98 -1.15
C ASN A 53 2.91 -11.30 -0.72
N CYS A 54 3.54 -12.19 -1.47
CA CYS A 54 4.92 -12.65 -1.31
C CYS A 54 5.84 -12.12 -2.42
N SER A 55 5.52 -10.94 -2.99
CA SER A 55 6.29 -10.38 -4.10
C SER A 55 7.66 -9.86 -3.66
N SER A 56 8.65 -9.91 -4.56
CA SER A 56 9.98 -9.30 -4.37
C SER A 56 10.79 -9.84 -3.18
N LEU A 57 10.55 -11.10 -2.79
CA LEU A 57 11.26 -11.77 -1.68
C LEU A 57 12.50 -12.55 -2.15
N ASN A 58 12.82 -12.46 -3.45
CA ASN A 58 13.92 -13.18 -4.11
C ASN A 58 13.88 -14.70 -3.89
N TRP A 59 12.68 -15.27 -3.76
CA TRP A 59 12.52 -16.70 -3.53
C TRP A 59 13.00 -17.51 -4.73
N THR A 60 13.75 -18.58 -4.47
CA THR A 60 14.20 -19.53 -5.51
C THR A 60 13.39 -20.81 -5.57
N PHE A 61 12.43 -20.99 -4.68
CA PHE A 61 11.48 -22.10 -4.68
C PHE A 61 10.22 -21.68 -3.93
N VAL A 62 9.10 -22.33 -4.25
CA VAL A 62 7.77 -22.09 -3.69
C VAL A 62 7.46 -23.14 -2.61
N ASP A 63 7.80 -22.89 -1.33
CA ASP A 63 7.32 -23.73 -0.22
C ASP A 63 6.20 -23.00 0.51
N LEU A 64 4.95 -23.38 0.25
CA LEU A 64 3.75 -22.66 0.71
C LEU A 64 2.99 -23.42 1.81
N ARG A 65 3.64 -24.40 2.44
CA ARG A 65 3.03 -25.22 3.51
C ARG A 65 2.61 -24.39 4.73
N PHE A 66 3.16 -23.19 4.87
CA PHE A 66 2.82 -22.27 5.95
C PHE A 66 1.60 -21.42 5.66
N LEU A 67 1.19 -21.28 4.39
CA LEU A 67 0.00 -20.51 4.05
C LEU A 67 -1.27 -21.28 4.43
N PRO A 68 -2.28 -20.62 5.02
CA PRO A 68 -3.55 -21.25 5.35
C PRO A 68 -4.20 -21.88 4.12
N ALA A 69 -4.82 -23.06 4.27
CA ALA A 69 -5.57 -23.69 3.18
C ALA A 69 -6.80 -22.86 2.74
N SER A 70 -7.22 -21.86 3.53
CA SER A 70 -8.25 -20.88 3.22
C SER A 70 -7.80 -19.80 2.23
N THR A 71 -6.49 -19.69 1.95
CA THR A 71 -5.90 -18.68 1.05
C THR A 71 -6.63 -18.61 -0.29
N LYS A 72 -7.10 -17.42 -0.67
CA LYS A 72 -7.85 -17.18 -1.92
C LYS A 72 -6.98 -16.54 -3.00
N THR A 73 -6.12 -15.61 -2.61
CA THR A 73 -5.23 -14.89 -3.53
C THR A 73 -3.80 -15.06 -3.09
N LEU A 74 -2.94 -15.47 -4.01
CA LEU A 74 -1.51 -15.57 -3.78
C LEU A 74 -0.72 -14.87 -4.88
N ILE A 75 0.07 -13.87 -4.49
CA ILE A 75 0.92 -13.11 -5.39
C ILE A 75 2.39 -13.43 -5.08
N LEU A 76 3.08 -14.06 -6.03
CA LEU A 76 4.49 -14.46 -5.96
C LEU A 76 5.35 -13.68 -6.97
N ASP A 77 4.94 -12.48 -7.38
CA ASP A 77 5.57 -11.76 -8.48
C ASP A 77 7.00 -11.29 -8.14
N ASN A 78 7.85 -11.12 -9.16
CA ASN A 78 9.22 -10.62 -9.01
C ASN A 78 10.10 -11.45 -8.06
N ASN A 79 9.91 -12.76 -8.04
CA ASN A 79 10.81 -13.69 -7.36
C ASN A 79 11.84 -14.29 -8.32
N ASN A 80 12.59 -15.30 -7.88
CA ASN A 80 13.64 -15.95 -8.68
C ASN A 80 13.45 -17.47 -8.71
N LEU A 81 12.21 -17.92 -8.88
CA LEU A 81 11.78 -19.30 -8.61
C LEU A 81 12.44 -20.34 -9.50
N THR A 82 12.81 -20.00 -10.74
CA THR A 82 13.44 -20.89 -11.74
C THR A 82 12.68 -22.17 -12.14
N ARG A 83 11.92 -22.81 -11.24
CA ARG A 83 11.14 -24.03 -11.48
C ARG A 83 9.90 -24.07 -10.59
N LEU A 84 8.82 -24.67 -11.11
CA LEU A 84 7.64 -25.07 -10.33
C LEU A 84 7.58 -26.59 -10.28
N THR A 85 7.71 -27.16 -9.08
CA THR A 85 7.75 -28.62 -8.89
C THR A 85 6.38 -29.21 -8.61
N ASN A 86 6.25 -30.52 -8.80
CA ASN A 86 5.01 -31.26 -8.52
C ASN A 86 4.48 -30.97 -7.11
N GLY A 87 3.20 -30.59 -7.03
CA GLY A 87 2.53 -30.31 -5.77
C GLY A 87 3.01 -29.03 -5.07
N SER A 88 3.66 -28.07 -5.75
CA SER A 88 4.09 -26.80 -5.13
C SER A 88 2.93 -26.04 -4.43
N PHE A 89 1.69 -26.27 -4.88
CA PHE A 89 0.50 -25.59 -4.38
C PHE A 89 -0.56 -26.53 -3.79
N HIS A 90 -0.24 -27.81 -3.56
CA HIS A 90 -1.25 -28.84 -3.26
C HIS A 90 -2.04 -28.60 -1.95
N THR A 91 -1.48 -27.83 -1.01
CA THR A 91 -2.13 -27.48 0.25
C THR A 91 -3.14 -26.33 0.11
N LEU A 92 -3.07 -25.56 -0.97
CA LEU A 92 -3.86 -24.34 -1.17
C LEU A 92 -5.12 -24.62 -2.01
N THR A 93 -5.95 -25.54 -1.54
CA THR A 93 -7.12 -26.01 -2.30
C THR A 93 -8.20 -24.96 -2.51
N SER A 94 -8.22 -23.88 -1.70
CA SER A 94 -9.18 -22.77 -1.82
C SER A 94 -8.73 -21.66 -2.78
N LEU A 95 -7.52 -21.78 -3.36
CA LEU A 95 -6.90 -20.73 -4.16
C LEU A 95 -7.72 -20.43 -5.42
N GLN A 96 -8.03 -19.15 -5.63
CA GLN A 96 -8.79 -18.65 -6.78
C GLN A 96 -7.91 -17.85 -7.73
N GLN A 97 -6.88 -17.17 -7.22
CA GLN A 97 -5.97 -16.34 -8.01
C GLN A 97 -4.52 -16.64 -7.64
N LEU A 98 -3.71 -16.93 -8.65
CA LEU A 98 -2.28 -17.19 -8.53
C LEU A 98 -1.51 -16.35 -9.55
N SER A 99 -0.63 -15.49 -9.06
CA SER A 99 0.30 -14.71 -9.90
C SER A 99 1.75 -15.09 -9.58
N ILE A 100 2.50 -15.43 -10.63
CA ILE A 100 3.92 -15.80 -10.61
C ILE A 100 4.62 -15.04 -11.75
N LYS A 101 4.30 -13.76 -11.89
CA LYS A 101 4.81 -12.91 -12.97
C LYS A 101 6.27 -12.55 -12.71
N SER A 102 7.08 -12.46 -13.76
CA SER A 102 8.46 -11.95 -13.65
C SER A 102 9.31 -12.70 -12.62
N SER A 103 9.11 -14.02 -12.52
CA SER A 103 9.73 -14.85 -11.47
C SER A 103 10.81 -15.79 -11.98
N ASN A 104 11.32 -15.53 -13.20
CA ASN A 104 12.38 -16.30 -13.87
C ASN A 104 12.09 -17.80 -14.03
N VAL A 105 10.82 -18.23 -14.02
CA VAL A 105 10.47 -19.65 -14.12
C VAL A 105 10.88 -20.20 -15.49
N LYS A 106 11.71 -21.25 -15.49
CA LYS A 106 12.21 -21.96 -16.68
C LYS A 106 11.53 -23.31 -16.88
N HIS A 107 11.16 -23.99 -15.79
CA HIS A 107 10.59 -25.34 -15.81
C HIS A 107 9.26 -25.40 -15.03
N ILE A 108 8.24 -26.05 -15.59
CA ILE A 108 7.00 -26.41 -14.88
C ILE A 108 6.81 -27.92 -15.00
N GLU A 109 6.82 -28.60 -13.86
CA GLU A 109 6.59 -30.05 -13.79
C GLU A 109 5.10 -30.42 -13.98
N LEU A 110 4.87 -31.68 -14.38
CA LEU A 110 3.57 -32.23 -14.79
C LEU A 110 2.43 -32.06 -13.77
N ASP A 111 2.73 -32.09 -12.47
CA ASP A 111 1.77 -31.98 -11.37
C ASP A 111 1.99 -30.72 -10.54
N ALA A 112 2.63 -29.70 -11.10
CA ALA A 112 2.92 -28.47 -10.37
C ALA A 112 1.67 -27.80 -9.78
N PHE A 113 0.57 -27.83 -10.52
CA PHE A 113 -0.73 -27.25 -10.13
C PHE A 113 -1.72 -28.28 -9.54
N LEU A 114 -1.23 -29.43 -9.08
CA LEU A 114 -2.07 -30.43 -8.42
C LEU A 114 -2.80 -29.82 -7.21
N GLY A 115 -4.10 -30.10 -7.08
CA GLY A 115 -4.94 -29.59 -5.98
C GLY A 115 -5.59 -28.23 -6.23
N LEU A 116 -5.21 -27.52 -7.30
CA LEU A 116 -5.73 -26.18 -7.63
C LEU A 116 -7.01 -26.20 -8.48
N SER A 117 -7.97 -27.07 -8.15
CA SER A 117 -9.21 -27.20 -8.93
C SER A 117 -10.13 -25.97 -8.85
N ASN A 118 -9.98 -25.12 -7.83
CA ASN A 118 -10.77 -23.89 -7.65
C ASN A 118 -10.14 -22.66 -8.34
N LEU A 119 -8.95 -22.81 -8.93
CA LEU A 119 -8.21 -21.70 -9.51
C LEU A 119 -8.96 -21.11 -10.71
N GLN A 120 -9.18 -19.80 -10.68
CA GLN A 120 -9.90 -19.05 -11.71
C GLN A 120 -8.96 -18.21 -12.58
N SER A 121 -7.86 -17.69 -12.00
CA SER A 121 -6.88 -16.89 -12.72
C SER A 121 -5.46 -17.37 -12.42
N LEU A 122 -4.71 -17.66 -13.49
CA LEU A 122 -3.29 -18.00 -13.45
C LEU A 122 -2.50 -17.01 -14.31
N ASN A 123 -1.54 -16.34 -13.68
CA ASN A 123 -0.61 -15.44 -14.36
C ASN A 123 0.83 -15.94 -14.24
N ILE A 124 1.41 -16.36 -15.37
CA ILE A 124 2.80 -16.80 -15.52
C ILE A 124 3.54 -15.99 -16.60
N GLU A 125 3.10 -14.75 -16.86
CA GLU A 125 3.72 -13.87 -17.85
C GLU A 125 5.16 -13.47 -17.49
N ASN A 126 5.94 -13.15 -18.52
CA ASN A 126 7.31 -12.64 -18.39
C ASN A 126 8.21 -13.58 -17.57
N ASN A 127 8.17 -14.87 -17.91
CA ASN A 127 9.06 -15.88 -17.35
C ASN A 127 10.02 -16.37 -18.44
N LEU A 128 10.82 -17.39 -18.12
CA LEU A 128 11.86 -17.93 -19.00
C LEU A 128 11.49 -19.32 -19.51
N LEU A 129 10.20 -19.61 -19.63
CA LEU A 129 9.72 -20.90 -20.13
C LEU A 129 10.13 -21.04 -21.60
N SER A 130 10.61 -22.22 -21.98
CA SER A 130 11.08 -22.50 -23.35
C SER A 130 10.52 -23.80 -23.94
N ASP A 131 10.41 -23.86 -25.27
CA ASP A 131 9.91 -25.00 -26.09
C ASP A 131 10.82 -26.25 -26.07
N ILE A 132 11.83 -26.28 -25.20
CA ILE A 132 12.66 -27.46 -25.03
C ILE A 132 11.78 -28.47 -24.26
N SER A 133 11.60 -29.68 -24.81
CA SER A 133 10.72 -30.76 -24.30
C SER A 133 11.00 -31.23 -22.84
N VAL A 134 11.91 -30.56 -22.14
CA VAL A 134 12.30 -30.77 -20.75
C VAL A 134 11.79 -29.63 -19.83
N SER A 135 11.31 -28.50 -20.38
CA SER A 135 10.87 -27.33 -19.59
C SER A 135 9.38 -27.20 -19.35
N PHE A 136 8.52 -27.75 -20.21
CA PHE A 136 7.09 -27.54 -20.08
C PHE A 136 6.30 -28.72 -20.64
N ASP A 137 5.61 -29.46 -19.76
CA ASP A 137 4.63 -30.45 -20.18
C ASP A 137 3.24 -29.81 -20.25
N ALA A 138 2.63 -29.86 -21.43
CA ALA A 138 1.27 -29.44 -21.71
C ALA A 138 0.26 -29.97 -20.66
N GLN A 139 0.45 -31.19 -20.16
CA GLN A 139 -0.41 -31.79 -19.15
C GLN A 139 -0.32 -31.13 -17.77
N ALA A 140 0.63 -30.21 -17.53
CA ALA A 140 0.73 -29.47 -16.27
C ALA A 140 -0.58 -28.73 -15.91
N PHE A 141 -1.37 -28.33 -16.91
CA PHE A 141 -2.64 -27.63 -16.70
C PHE A 141 -3.86 -28.55 -16.51
N ARG A 142 -3.69 -29.88 -16.52
CA ARG A 142 -4.82 -30.84 -16.45
C ARG A 142 -5.71 -30.70 -15.22
N HIS A 143 -5.16 -30.17 -14.12
CA HIS A 143 -5.88 -30.00 -12.85
C HIS A 143 -6.67 -28.68 -12.78
N LEU A 144 -6.44 -27.75 -13.71
CA LEU A 144 -6.99 -26.39 -13.70
C LEU A 144 -8.37 -26.31 -14.41
N THR A 145 -9.31 -27.17 -14.00
CA THR A 145 -10.59 -27.36 -14.71
C THR A 145 -11.55 -26.18 -14.63
N ASN A 146 -11.43 -25.32 -13.61
CA ASN A 146 -12.25 -24.11 -13.44
C ASN A 146 -11.55 -22.82 -13.91
N LEU A 147 -10.41 -22.94 -14.58
CA LEU A 147 -9.63 -21.78 -15.02
C LEU A 147 -10.41 -20.94 -16.02
N LYS A 148 -10.53 -19.64 -15.72
CA LYS A 148 -11.21 -18.64 -16.57
C LYS A 148 -10.22 -17.74 -17.29
N GLN A 149 -9.08 -17.47 -16.67
CA GLN A 149 -8.03 -16.60 -17.21
C GLN A 149 -6.67 -17.29 -17.14
N LEU A 150 -6.01 -17.36 -18.29
CA LEU A 150 -4.67 -17.93 -18.43
C LEU A 150 -3.76 -16.91 -19.12
N LEU A 151 -2.78 -16.38 -18.39
CA LEU A 151 -1.83 -15.39 -18.89
C LEU A 151 -0.43 -15.99 -18.97
N THR A 152 0.07 -16.18 -20.19
CA THR A 152 1.33 -16.90 -20.47
C THR A 152 2.28 -16.14 -21.40
N GLY A 153 1.96 -14.91 -21.78
CA GLY A 153 2.77 -14.10 -22.69
C GLY A 153 4.17 -13.77 -22.20
N HIS A 154 5.04 -13.36 -23.11
CA HIS A 154 6.46 -13.11 -22.88
C HIS A 154 7.20 -14.33 -22.33
N ASN A 155 6.89 -15.52 -22.85
CA ASN A 155 7.63 -16.75 -22.65
C ASN A 155 8.13 -17.27 -24.00
N LEU A 156 9.40 -17.67 -24.09
CA LEU A 156 10.03 -18.00 -25.37
C LEU A 156 9.47 -19.31 -25.95
N ASN A 157 8.68 -19.24 -27.03
CA ASN A 157 8.23 -20.39 -27.84
C ASN A 157 7.31 -21.43 -27.14
N ILE A 158 6.73 -21.16 -25.96
CA ILE A 158 5.81 -22.12 -25.30
C ILE A 158 4.46 -22.29 -26.02
N SER A 159 4.15 -21.36 -26.92
CA SER A 159 2.90 -21.26 -27.67
C SER A 159 2.56 -22.51 -28.47
N ARG A 160 3.56 -23.26 -28.94
CA ARG A 160 3.36 -24.53 -29.64
C ARG A 160 2.76 -25.60 -28.72
N HIS A 161 3.39 -25.87 -27.59
CA HIS A 161 2.93 -26.85 -26.61
C HIS A 161 1.65 -26.41 -25.88
N LEU A 162 1.46 -25.10 -25.70
CA LEU A 162 0.25 -24.58 -25.06
C LEU A 162 -1.02 -24.93 -25.87
N LYS A 163 -0.95 -24.91 -27.21
CA LYS A 163 -2.11 -25.24 -28.07
C LYS A 163 -2.62 -26.66 -27.83
N ASP A 164 -1.71 -27.59 -27.58
CA ASP A 164 -2.06 -28.98 -27.28
C ASP A 164 -2.88 -29.09 -25.99
N THR A 165 -2.83 -28.12 -25.08
CA THR A 165 -3.54 -28.14 -23.79
C THR A 165 -4.97 -27.65 -23.84
N PHE A 166 -5.39 -27.00 -24.92
CA PHE A 166 -6.66 -26.27 -24.96
C PHE A 166 -7.88 -27.16 -24.75
N HIS A 167 -7.80 -28.44 -25.11
CA HIS A 167 -8.84 -29.43 -24.83
C HIS A 167 -9.04 -29.71 -23.32
N LEU A 168 -8.02 -29.44 -22.49
CA LEU A 168 -8.06 -29.59 -21.04
C LEU A 168 -8.65 -28.35 -20.33
N LEU A 169 -8.78 -27.23 -21.04
CA LEU A 169 -9.13 -25.91 -20.49
C LEU A 169 -10.42 -25.32 -21.08
N PRO A 170 -11.56 -26.05 -21.07
CA PRO A 170 -12.78 -25.64 -21.78
C PRO A 170 -13.46 -24.38 -21.21
N ASN A 171 -13.10 -23.99 -19.98
CA ASN A 171 -13.69 -22.84 -19.28
C ASN A 171 -12.94 -21.51 -19.47
N VAL A 172 -11.81 -21.52 -20.19
CA VAL A 172 -11.01 -20.31 -20.39
C VAL A 172 -11.78 -19.28 -21.23
N THR A 173 -11.88 -18.08 -20.68
CA THR A 173 -12.54 -16.91 -21.27
C THR A 173 -11.54 -15.85 -21.75
N SER A 174 -10.37 -15.78 -21.12
CA SER A 174 -9.29 -14.86 -21.45
C SER A 174 -7.96 -15.58 -21.54
N LEU A 175 -7.29 -15.46 -22.68
CA LEU A 175 -6.01 -16.10 -22.97
C LEU A 175 -4.98 -15.06 -23.42
N SER A 176 -3.77 -15.13 -22.86
CA SER A 176 -2.60 -14.36 -23.29
C SER A 176 -1.45 -15.32 -23.59
N MET A 177 -0.83 -15.23 -24.77
CA MET A 177 0.27 -16.09 -25.21
C MET A 177 1.17 -15.41 -26.25
N ASP A 178 2.36 -15.97 -26.49
CA ASP A 178 3.26 -15.52 -27.56
C ASP A 178 2.84 -16.05 -28.94
N GLY A 179 3.12 -15.26 -29.98
CA GLY A 179 2.95 -15.64 -31.36
C GLY A 179 4.15 -16.44 -31.86
N ASP A 180 3.88 -17.52 -32.59
CA ASP A 180 4.91 -18.29 -33.29
C ASP A 180 5.45 -17.53 -34.51
N ASN A 181 6.54 -18.03 -35.10
CA ASN A 181 7.23 -17.43 -36.26
C ASN A 181 6.27 -17.02 -37.41
N THR A 182 5.44 -17.96 -37.88
CA THR A 182 4.27 -17.63 -38.70
C THR A 182 3.08 -17.63 -37.76
N LEU A 183 2.48 -16.46 -37.51
CA LEU A 183 1.38 -16.30 -36.58
C LEU A 183 0.29 -17.31 -36.95
N ASN A 184 0.07 -18.33 -36.11
CA ASN A 184 -0.82 -19.44 -36.45
C ASN A 184 -1.76 -19.76 -35.29
N VAL A 185 -2.97 -19.23 -35.38
CA VAL A 185 -4.11 -19.55 -34.54
C VAL A 185 -4.95 -20.60 -35.28
N SER A 186 -4.51 -21.84 -35.17
CA SER A 186 -5.03 -23.02 -35.89
C SER A 186 -6.20 -23.69 -35.16
N HIS A 187 -6.63 -24.85 -35.66
CA HIS A 187 -7.84 -25.57 -35.22
C HIS A 187 -7.92 -25.88 -33.71
N GLU A 188 -6.81 -25.94 -32.99
CA GLU A 188 -6.73 -26.23 -31.55
C GLU A 188 -7.54 -25.23 -30.72
N PHE A 189 -7.59 -23.95 -31.17
CA PHE A 189 -8.36 -22.88 -30.53
C PHE A 189 -9.88 -23.12 -30.59
N SER A 190 -10.36 -24.00 -31.48
CA SER A 190 -11.77 -24.37 -31.52
C SER A 190 -12.25 -25.11 -30.25
N SER A 191 -11.32 -25.68 -29.48
CA SER A 191 -11.59 -26.32 -28.19
C SER A 191 -11.96 -25.31 -27.09
N LEU A 192 -11.54 -24.05 -27.24
CA LEU A 192 -11.78 -22.98 -26.26
C LEU A 192 -13.12 -22.29 -26.55
N THR A 193 -14.22 -23.02 -26.37
CA THR A 193 -15.56 -22.59 -26.80
C THR A 193 -16.10 -21.37 -26.05
N LYS A 194 -15.54 -21.03 -24.88
CA LYS A 194 -15.94 -19.88 -24.05
C LYS A 194 -14.99 -18.67 -24.17
N MET A 195 -13.99 -18.74 -25.04
CA MET A 195 -12.99 -17.68 -25.20
C MET A 195 -13.63 -16.40 -25.74
N LYS A 196 -13.40 -15.29 -25.03
CA LYS A 196 -13.86 -13.95 -25.41
C LYS A 196 -12.71 -12.99 -25.66
N ASN A 197 -11.59 -13.17 -24.95
CA ASN A 197 -10.44 -12.27 -24.99
C ASN A 197 -9.17 -13.03 -25.36
N LEU A 198 -8.46 -12.56 -26.39
CA LEU A 198 -7.20 -13.12 -26.85
C LEU A 198 -6.15 -12.01 -26.97
N THR A 199 -5.03 -12.16 -26.25
CA THR A 199 -3.85 -11.32 -26.40
C THR A 199 -2.71 -12.17 -26.98
N LEU A 200 -2.13 -11.70 -28.09
CA LEU A 200 -0.98 -12.32 -28.75
C LEU A 200 0.21 -11.36 -28.72
N TYR A 201 1.32 -11.80 -28.12
CA TYR A 201 2.59 -11.09 -28.14
C TYR A 201 3.42 -11.54 -29.34
N CYS A 202 3.61 -10.66 -30.30
CA CYS A 202 4.10 -10.99 -31.64
C CYS A 202 5.61 -10.80 -31.81
N SER A 203 6.39 -10.73 -30.73
CA SER A 203 7.81 -10.31 -30.80
C SER A 203 8.65 -11.23 -31.66
N ASN A 204 8.25 -12.49 -31.82
CA ASN A 204 8.89 -13.48 -32.69
C ASN A 204 8.21 -13.69 -34.05
N VAL A 205 7.11 -12.99 -34.35
CA VAL A 205 6.36 -13.15 -35.60
C VAL A 205 7.11 -12.50 -36.76
N THR A 206 7.38 -13.28 -37.81
CA THR A 206 7.96 -12.80 -39.07
C THR A 206 6.96 -12.81 -40.22
N LYS A 207 5.85 -13.56 -40.10
CA LYS A 207 4.82 -13.63 -41.15
C LYS A 207 3.42 -13.77 -40.58
N VAL A 208 2.47 -13.03 -41.14
CA VAL A 208 1.02 -13.11 -40.92
C VAL A 208 0.36 -13.46 -42.25
N THR A 209 -0.18 -14.67 -42.37
CA THR A 209 -0.83 -15.20 -43.58
C THR A 209 -2.36 -15.12 -43.51
N SER A 210 -3.06 -15.42 -44.61
CA SER A 210 -4.53 -15.57 -44.64
C SER A 210 -5.08 -16.72 -43.78
N GLN A 211 -4.21 -17.65 -43.37
CA GLN A 211 -4.58 -18.78 -42.50
C GLN A 211 -4.28 -18.52 -41.01
N SER A 212 -3.66 -17.37 -40.68
CA SER A 212 -3.21 -17.06 -39.32
C SER A 212 -4.29 -17.12 -38.26
N PHE A 213 -5.55 -16.85 -38.63
CA PHE A 213 -6.70 -16.88 -37.73
C PHE A 213 -7.76 -17.91 -38.13
N SER A 214 -7.36 -18.93 -38.89
CA SER A 214 -8.27 -19.97 -39.41
C SER A 214 -9.02 -20.73 -38.30
N GLY A 215 -8.41 -20.94 -37.13
CA GLY A 215 -9.03 -21.58 -35.99
C GLY A 215 -10.14 -20.79 -35.29
N LEU A 216 -10.21 -19.47 -35.51
CA LEU A 216 -11.14 -18.57 -34.83
C LEU A 216 -12.45 -18.34 -35.60
N TRP A 217 -12.61 -18.94 -36.78
CA TRP A 217 -13.76 -18.69 -37.67
C TRP A 217 -15.13 -18.99 -37.05
N ARG A 218 -15.20 -19.87 -36.04
CA ARG A 218 -16.39 -20.23 -35.25
C ARG A 218 -16.38 -19.68 -33.83
N SER A 219 -15.36 -18.93 -33.45
CA SER A 219 -15.23 -18.40 -32.09
C SER A 219 -16.15 -17.20 -31.85
N ASP A 220 -16.65 -17.05 -30.62
CA ASP A 220 -17.34 -15.84 -30.16
C ASP A 220 -16.34 -14.81 -29.58
N LEU A 221 -15.15 -14.72 -30.20
CA LEU A 221 -14.08 -13.83 -29.76
C LEU A 221 -14.52 -12.37 -29.88
N LYS A 222 -14.47 -11.64 -28.76
CA LYS A 222 -14.86 -10.23 -28.66
C LYS A 222 -13.67 -9.29 -28.69
N ILE A 223 -12.57 -9.64 -28.02
CA ILE A 223 -11.39 -8.78 -27.86
C ILE A 223 -10.15 -9.48 -28.41
N LEU A 224 -9.45 -8.81 -29.33
CA LEU A 224 -8.17 -9.26 -29.88
C LEU A 224 -7.11 -8.17 -29.70
N ASN A 225 -6.04 -8.50 -28.98
CA ASN A 225 -4.87 -7.66 -28.83
C ASN A 225 -3.67 -8.31 -29.53
N LEU A 226 -3.04 -7.59 -30.46
CA LEU A 226 -1.81 -7.99 -31.15
C LEU A 226 -0.70 -7.01 -30.76
N ILE A 227 0.30 -7.47 -30.03
CA ILE A 227 1.27 -6.58 -29.38
C ILE A 227 2.71 -6.94 -29.78
N GLY A 228 3.44 -5.99 -30.33
CA GLY A 228 4.90 -6.06 -30.55
C GLY A 228 5.31 -6.95 -31.71
N PHE A 229 5.40 -6.44 -32.93
CA PHE A 229 5.88 -7.20 -34.10
C PHE A 229 7.37 -6.93 -34.38
N ASP A 230 8.22 -7.28 -33.41
CA ASP A 230 9.64 -6.91 -33.42
C ASP A 230 10.50 -7.63 -34.45
N ARG A 231 9.96 -8.63 -35.17
CA ARG A 231 10.67 -9.37 -36.24
C ARG A 231 9.96 -9.35 -37.59
N LEU A 232 8.83 -8.68 -37.69
CA LEU A 232 8.15 -8.47 -38.96
C LEU A 232 8.95 -7.42 -39.74
N THR A 233 9.61 -7.85 -40.81
CA THR A 233 10.44 -6.98 -41.65
C THR A 233 9.63 -6.50 -42.85
N PHE A 234 9.59 -5.19 -43.06
CA PHE A 234 9.01 -4.64 -44.28
C PHE A 234 10.08 -4.62 -45.37
N ASP A 235 9.85 -5.34 -46.46
CA ASP A 235 10.75 -5.31 -47.63
C ASP A 235 10.25 -4.22 -48.60
N PRO A 236 11.04 -3.19 -48.95
CA PRO A 236 10.63 -2.10 -49.85
C PRO A 236 10.34 -2.53 -51.31
N VAL A 237 10.44 -3.83 -51.61
CA VAL A 237 10.38 -4.41 -52.97
C VAL A 237 8.95 -4.55 -53.51
N ASP A 238 7.92 -4.21 -52.73
CA ASP A 238 6.50 -4.13 -53.17
C ASP A 238 6.23 -3.07 -54.29
N ILE A 239 7.27 -2.48 -54.88
CA ILE A 239 7.20 -1.70 -56.13
C ILE A 239 7.25 -2.63 -57.37
N ASN A 240 7.64 -3.90 -57.23
CA ASN A 240 7.65 -4.89 -58.31
C ASN A 240 6.69 -6.05 -58.01
N PRO A 241 5.53 -6.15 -58.70
CA PRO A 241 4.43 -7.04 -58.32
C PRO A 241 4.68 -8.55 -58.48
N ASP A 242 5.84 -8.98 -59.00
CA ASP A 242 6.01 -10.37 -59.43
C ASP A 242 6.75 -11.31 -58.47
N PHE A 243 7.49 -10.90 -57.43
CA PHE A 243 8.36 -11.88 -56.70
C PHE A 243 8.66 -11.67 -55.19
N SER A 244 7.76 -11.09 -54.38
CA SER A 244 7.86 -11.24 -52.92
C SER A 244 6.50 -11.37 -52.24
N GLU A 245 6.20 -12.52 -51.63
CA GLU A 245 5.00 -12.68 -50.80
C GLU A 245 5.06 -11.72 -49.61
N SER A 246 4.13 -10.75 -49.56
CA SER A 246 3.99 -9.81 -48.44
C SER A 246 4.01 -10.56 -47.10
N GLN A 247 4.89 -10.16 -46.18
CA GLN A 247 4.99 -10.78 -44.86
C GLN A 247 3.70 -10.61 -44.03
N PHE A 248 2.82 -9.68 -44.40
CA PHE A 248 1.48 -9.55 -43.83
C PHE A 248 0.44 -9.60 -44.97
N HIS A 249 -0.26 -10.72 -45.12
CA HIS A 249 -1.23 -10.93 -46.20
C HIS A 249 -2.46 -10.01 -46.04
N ASP A 250 -3.01 -9.51 -47.15
CA ASP A 250 -4.23 -8.68 -47.15
C ASP A 250 -5.46 -9.40 -46.55
N ASP A 251 -5.49 -10.74 -46.63
CA ASP A 251 -6.61 -11.57 -46.16
C ASP A 251 -6.41 -12.19 -44.79
N ALA A 252 -5.45 -11.70 -43.99
CA ALA A 252 -5.18 -12.23 -42.66
C ALA A 252 -6.42 -12.24 -41.75
N PHE A 253 -7.20 -11.16 -41.74
CA PHE A 253 -8.32 -10.97 -40.82
C PHE A 253 -9.66 -11.53 -41.30
N GLN A 254 -9.71 -12.25 -42.43
CA GLN A 254 -10.95 -12.74 -43.05
C GLN A 254 -11.86 -13.58 -42.13
N ASN A 255 -11.27 -14.23 -41.11
CA ASN A 255 -11.95 -15.12 -40.18
C ASN A 255 -12.45 -14.44 -38.88
N LEU A 256 -12.20 -13.13 -38.69
CA LEU A 256 -12.48 -12.40 -37.44
C LEU A 256 -13.75 -11.53 -37.52
N LYS A 257 -14.92 -12.14 -37.78
CA LYS A 257 -16.15 -11.38 -38.06
C LYS A 257 -16.91 -10.91 -36.81
N SER A 258 -16.71 -11.57 -35.68
CA SER A 258 -17.46 -11.36 -34.41
C SER A 258 -16.79 -10.37 -33.45
N LEU A 259 -15.70 -9.74 -33.87
CA LEU A 259 -14.83 -8.94 -33.00
C LEU A 259 -15.50 -7.61 -32.63
N GLU A 260 -15.37 -7.21 -31.37
CA GLU A 260 -15.88 -5.95 -30.80
C GLU A 260 -14.73 -4.94 -30.58
N VAL A 261 -13.57 -5.44 -30.15
CA VAL A 261 -12.36 -4.65 -29.85
C VAL A 261 -11.13 -5.23 -30.55
N LEU A 262 -10.45 -4.40 -31.33
CA LEU A 262 -9.16 -4.72 -31.96
C LEU A 262 -8.09 -3.74 -31.47
N LYS A 263 -7.03 -4.28 -30.87
CA LYS A 263 -5.84 -3.51 -30.47
C LYS A 263 -4.61 -4.03 -31.20
N ILE A 264 -3.87 -3.16 -31.88
CA ILE A 264 -2.62 -3.47 -32.56
C ILE A 264 -1.55 -2.47 -32.09
N VAL A 265 -0.49 -2.98 -31.46
CA VAL A 265 0.59 -2.16 -30.90
C VAL A 265 1.92 -2.58 -31.50
N ASN A 266 2.74 -1.60 -31.91
CA ASN A 266 4.08 -1.80 -32.46
C ASN A 266 4.08 -2.78 -33.64
N CYS A 267 3.21 -2.52 -34.62
CA CYS A 267 3.11 -3.26 -35.88
C CYS A 267 3.52 -2.37 -37.06
N ARG A 268 4.83 -2.28 -37.29
CA ARG A 268 5.48 -1.30 -38.17
C ARG A 268 5.43 -1.63 -39.67
N ILE A 269 4.23 -1.88 -40.19
CA ILE A 269 3.99 -2.24 -41.61
C ILE A 269 3.67 -1.03 -42.51
N GLY A 270 3.65 0.17 -41.94
CA GLY A 270 3.21 1.40 -42.59
C GLY A 270 1.72 1.67 -42.35
N ASN A 271 1.39 2.93 -42.10
CA ASN A 271 0.03 3.39 -41.80
C ASN A 271 -0.95 3.08 -42.95
N THR A 272 -0.52 3.30 -44.19
CA THR A 272 -1.33 3.02 -45.39
C THR A 272 -1.64 1.54 -45.52
N ASN A 273 -0.64 0.68 -45.29
CA ASN A 273 -0.82 -0.77 -45.34
C ASN A 273 -1.72 -1.27 -44.22
N MET A 274 -1.55 -0.74 -42.99
CA MET A 274 -2.40 -1.07 -41.85
C MET A 274 -3.87 -0.76 -42.15
N ALA A 275 -4.16 0.44 -42.67
CA ALA A 275 -5.53 0.83 -43.04
C ALA A 275 -6.16 -0.11 -44.09
N ARG A 276 -5.37 -0.62 -45.04
CA ARG A 276 -5.81 -1.59 -46.05
C ARG A 276 -6.20 -2.95 -45.45
N LYS A 277 -5.50 -3.40 -44.39
CA LYS A 277 -5.81 -4.70 -43.74
C LYS A 277 -7.17 -4.72 -43.05
N LEU A 278 -7.74 -3.55 -42.75
CA LEU A 278 -9.04 -3.42 -42.08
C LEU A 278 -10.26 -3.76 -42.98
N LYS A 279 -10.04 -4.07 -44.27
CA LYS A 279 -11.12 -4.36 -45.23
C LYS A 279 -12.14 -5.39 -44.77
N HIS A 280 -11.71 -6.38 -43.99
CA HIS A 280 -12.55 -7.49 -43.51
C HIS A 280 -13.43 -7.14 -42.32
N PHE A 281 -13.23 -5.98 -41.70
CA PHE A 281 -14.06 -5.48 -40.59
C PHE A 281 -15.20 -4.56 -41.06
N VAL A 282 -15.29 -4.27 -42.36
CA VAL A 282 -16.43 -3.51 -42.90
C VAL A 282 -17.71 -4.33 -42.70
N ASN A 283 -18.73 -3.69 -42.12
CA ASN A 283 -19.98 -4.33 -41.69
C ASN A 283 -19.80 -5.44 -40.63
N SER A 284 -18.74 -5.38 -39.81
CA SER A 284 -18.55 -6.24 -38.63
C SER A 284 -19.09 -5.60 -37.35
N SER A 285 -19.03 -6.32 -36.23
CA SER A 285 -19.36 -5.83 -34.88
C SER A 285 -18.29 -4.92 -34.25
N LEU A 286 -17.21 -4.61 -34.97
CA LEU A 286 -16.07 -3.87 -34.44
C LEU A 286 -16.47 -2.44 -34.08
N HIS A 287 -16.39 -2.08 -32.80
CA HIS A 287 -16.73 -0.74 -32.31
C HIS A 287 -15.56 -0.03 -31.60
N THR A 288 -14.47 -0.73 -31.28
CA THR A 288 -13.25 -0.14 -30.70
C THR A 288 -12.03 -0.58 -31.47
N LEU A 289 -11.27 0.39 -31.98
CA LEU A 289 -10.02 0.16 -32.71
C LEU A 289 -8.89 1.00 -32.12
N TYR A 290 -7.82 0.33 -31.68
CA TYR A 290 -6.64 0.96 -31.12
C TYR A 290 -5.39 0.57 -31.91
N LEU A 291 -4.73 1.54 -32.51
CA LEU A 291 -3.51 1.39 -33.31
C LEU A 291 -2.39 2.23 -32.68
N GLU A 292 -1.23 1.64 -32.47
CA GLU A 292 -0.07 2.31 -31.88
C GLU A 292 1.21 1.90 -32.61
N THR A 293 2.08 2.86 -32.94
CA THR A 293 3.38 2.61 -33.58
C THR A 293 3.26 1.75 -34.86
N THR A 294 2.45 2.21 -35.83
CA THR A 294 2.20 1.49 -37.10
C THR A 294 3.04 1.96 -38.29
N HIS A 295 3.80 3.06 -38.13
CA HIS A 295 4.72 3.61 -39.12
C HIS A 295 5.83 2.60 -39.50
N TYR A 296 6.52 2.80 -40.62
CA TYR A 296 7.60 1.90 -41.06
C TYR A 296 8.81 1.84 -40.09
N ARG A 297 9.50 0.69 -40.05
CA ARG A 297 10.71 0.49 -39.23
C ARG A 297 11.97 0.97 -39.96
N GLY A 298 12.62 2.02 -39.47
CA GLY A 298 13.98 2.42 -39.87
C GLY A 298 14.12 3.86 -40.39
N ASP A 299 15.33 4.42 -40.23
CA ASP A 299 15.79 5.74 -40.67
C ASP A 299 15.82 5.86 -42.20
N PHE A 300 14.65 5.84 -42.85
CA PHE A 300 14.55 6.13 -44.27
C PHE A 300 14.69 7.64 -44.50
N TYR A 301 15.95 8.08 -44.58
CA TYR A 301 16.41 9.34 -45.18
C TYR A 301 16.16 9.37 -46.70
N SER A 302 14.97 8.96 -47.14
CA SER A 302 14.41 9.36 -48.43
C SER A 302 13.18 10.21 -48.16
N PRO A 303 13.28 11.54 -48.31
CA PRO A 303 12.18 12.48 -48.10
C PRO A 303 10.92 12.19 -48.95
N ASN A 304 10.96 11.24 -49.87
CA ASN A 304 9.83 10.89 -50.72
C ASN A 304 9.02 9.67 -50.25
N SER A 305 9.53 8.83 -49.33
CA SER A 305 8.85 7.58 -48.93
C SER A 305 8.24 7.62 -47.52
N THR A 306 8.94 8.20 -46.55
CA THR A 306 8.45 8.41 -45.17
C THR A 306 7.39 9.51 -45.11
N TYR A 307 7.52 10.57 -45.92
CA TYR A 307 6.50 11.61 -46.07
C TYR A 307 5.21 11.09 -46.72
N ALA A 308 5.27 10.01 -47.51
CA ALA A 308 4.10 9.43 -48.16
C ALA A 308 3.25 8.59 -47.19
N ASP A 309 3.84 7.87 -46.22
CA ASP A 309 3.10 7.00 -45.29
C ASP A 309 2.36 7.77 -44.18
N GLY A 310 2.89 8.93 -43.76
CA GLY A 310 2.22 9.78 -42.77
C GLY A 310 1.09 10.65 -43.34
N VAL A 311 0.80 10.57 -44.65
CA VAL A 311 -0.36 11.24 -45.29
C VAL A 311 -1.43 10.21 -45.63
N ILE A 312 -2.50 10.18 -44.82
CA ILE A 312 -3.59 9.22 -44.99
C ILE A 312 -4.60 9.73 -46.02
N LEU A 313 -4.55 9.20 -47.24
CA LEU A 313 -5.46 9.58 -48.33
C LEU A 313 -6.83 8.86 -48.24
N THR A 314 -7.87 9.47 -48.81
CA THR A 314 -9.22 8.87 -48.85
C THR A 314 -9.25 7.55 -49.62
N SER A 315 -8.40 7.40 -50.64
CA SER A 315 -8.26 6.16 -51.41
C SER A 315 -7.65 5.01 -50.57
N THR A 316 -6.72 5.31 -49.67
CA THR A 316 -6.02 4.31 -48.85
C THR A 316 -6.77 3.97 -47.56
N ALA A 317 -7.47 4.94 -46.96
CA ALA A 317 -8.31 4.75 -45.78
C ALA A 317 -9.80 4.46 -46.11
N LYS A 318 -10.10 4.01 -47.33
CA LYS A 318 -11.46 3.71 -47.80
C LYS A 318 -12.21 2.74 -46.89
N TYR A 319 -11.53 1.74 -46.33
CA TYR A 319 -12.15 0.76 -45.44
C TYR A 319 -12.34 1.30 -44.02
N LEU A 320 -11.36 2.06 -43.52
CA LEU A 320 -11.42 2.69 -42.20
C LEU A 320 -12.65 3.59 -42.06
N SER A 321 -12.94 4.41 -43.08
CA SER A 321 -14.10 5.31 -43.10
C SER A 321 -15.45 4.58 -43.16
N GLN A 322 -15.47 3.30 -43.55
CA GLN A 322 -16.68 2.45 -43.60
C GLN A 322 -16.94 1.69 -42.29
N LEU A 323 -16.02 1.72 -41.32
CA LEU A 323 -16.19 1.07 -40.02
C LEU A 323 -17.15 1.85 -39.12
N THR A 324 -17.95 1.13 -38.33
CA THR A 324 -18.89 1.68 -37.34
C THR A 324 -18.25 1.75 -35.95
N LEU A 325 -17.25 2.63 -35.80
CA LEU A 325 -16.49 2.76 -34.55
C LEU A 325 -17.16 3.70 -33.55
N SER A 326 -17.10 3.31 -32.27
CA SER A 326 -17.44 4.14 -31.10
C SER A 326 -16.19 4.75 -30.45
N GLN A 327 -15.05 4.06 -30.53
CA GLN A 327 -13.76 4.51 -30.01
C GLN A 327 -12.66 4.23 -31.03
N PHE A 328 -11.85 5.24 -31.34
CA PHE A 328 -10.73 5.11 -32.26
C PHE A 328 -9.49 5.79 -31.68
N SER A 329 -8.37 5.05 -31.66
CA SER A 329 -7.07 5.57 -31.26
C SER A 329 -6.04 5.22 -32.33
N TRP A 330 -5.29 6.21 -32.80
CA TRP A 330 -4.14 6.02 -33.69
C TRP A 330 -2.96 6.84 -33.17
N VAL A 331 -2.18 6.23 -32.29
CA VAL A 331 -1.21 6.89 -31.42
C VAL A 331 0.22 6.59 -31.90
N ASP A 332 1.15 7.52 -31.71
CA ASP A 332 2.59 7.30 -31.91
C ASP A 332 2.96 6.72 -33.28
N SER A 333 2.29 7.17 -34.34
CA SER A 333 2.35 6.54 -35.68
C SER A 333 2.84 7.48 -36.78
N ASP A 334 3.53 8.57 -36.43
CA ASP A 334 4.11 9.54 -37.37
C ASP A 334 3.13 10.09 -38.42
N ILE A 335 1.85 10.25 -38.04
CA ILE A 335 0.83 10.79 -38.95
C ILE A 335 0.99 12.31 -39.08
N PHE A 336 1.16 12.80 -40.30
CA PHE A 336 1.33 14.22 -40.64
C PHE A 336 0.01 14.88 -41.07
N ALA A 337 -0.79 14.17 -41.87
CA ALA A 337 -2.05 14.66 -42.41
C ALA A 337 -3.05 13.53 -42.69
N ILE A 338 -4.34 13.84 -42.56
CA ILE A 338 -5.44 12.95 -42.92
C ILE A 338 -6.31 13.69 -43.94
N ALA A 339 -6.59 13.04 -45.07
CA ALA A 339 -7.36 13.63 -46.15
C ALA A 339 -8.82 13.91 -45.72
N PRO A 340 -9.43 14.98 -46.25
CA PRO A 340 -10.84 15.27 -46.06
C PRO A 340 -11.75 14.07 -46.37
N GLY A 341 -12.74 13.80 -45.52
CA GLY A 341 -13.72 12.72 -45.70
C GLY A 341 -13.35 11.37 -45.07
N VAL A 342 -12.11 11.17 -44.61
CA VAL A 342 -11.71 9.94 -43.91
C VAL A 342 -12.34 9.89 -42.51
N ILE A 343 -12.24 11.00 -41.78
CA ILE A 343 -12.74 11.12 -40.40
C ILE A 343 -14.11 11.78 -40.29
N SER A 344 -14.69 12.26 -41.40
CA SER A 344 -16.05 12.81 -41.48
C SER A 344 -17.03 11.89 -42.21
N SER A 345 -16.73 10.58 -42.22
CA SER A 345 -17.60 9.60 -42.85
C SER A 345 -18.98 9.58 -42.16
N PRO A 346 -20.07 9.25 -42.89
CA PRO A 346 -21.39 9.11 -42.29
C PRO A 346 -21.41 8.09 -41.15
N GLN A 347 -20.58 7.05 -41.22
CA GLN A 347 -20.51 6.02 -40.17
C GLN A 347 -19.91 6.56 -38.88
N TRP A 348 -18.86 7.39 -38.97
CA TRP A 348 -18.22 7.96 -37.78
C TRP A 348 -19.07 9.08 -37.19
N ARG A 349 -19.73 9.87 -38.05
CA ARG A 349 -20.58 11.01 -37.66
C ARG A 349 -21.60 10.69 -36.59
N TYR A 350 -22.24 9.52 -36.68
CA TYR A 350 -23.32 9.13 -35.76
C TYR A 350 -22.91 8.10 -34.70
N ASN A 351 -21.66 7.65 -34.67
CA ASN A 351 -21.21 6.57 -33.79
C ASN A 351 -19.97 6.88 -32.94
N LEU A 352 -19.03 7.68 -33.45
CA LEU A 352 -17.74 7.89 -32.78
C LEU A 352 -17.88 8.80 -31.56
N LYS A 353 -17.43 8.32 -30.40
CA LYS A 353 -17.44 9.03 -29.11
C LYS A 353 -16.05 9.48 -28.66
N LEU A 354 -15.02 8.69 -28.93
CA LEU A 354 -13.64 9.01 -28.56
C LEU A 354 -12.73 8.91 -29.79
N ALA A 355 -11.92 9.95 -30.02
CA ALA A 355 -10.88 9.97 -31.03
C ALA A 355 -9.54 10.40 -30.42
N ASP A 356 -8.56 9.48 -30.38
CA ASP A 356 -7.23 9.74 -29.85
C ASP A 356 -6.17 9.67 -30.95
N PHE A 357 -5.46 10.77 -31.15
CA PHE A 357 -4.35 10.90 -32.10
C PHE A 357 -3.07 11.38 -31.43
N SER A 358 -2.89 11.03 -30.15
CA SER A 358 -1.73 11.40 -29.34
C SER A 358 -0.39 11.02 -29.98
N ASN A 359 0.65 11.80 -29.68
CA ASN A 359 2.03 11.56 -30.08
C ASN A 359 2.30 11.48 -31.60
N ASN A 360 1.48 12.12 -32.43
CA ASN A 360 1.71 12.20 -33.88
C ASN A 360 2.26 13.57 -34.30
N MET A 361 2.81 13.66 -35.51
CA MET A 361 3.43 14.88 -36.07
C MET A 361 2.45 15.78 -36.86
N MET A 362 1.16 15.76 -36.48
CA MET A 362 0.11 16.43 -37.24
C MET A 362 0.27 17.95 -37.23
N GLY A 363 0.26 18.58 -38.41
CA GLY A 363 0.33 20.05 -38.57
C GLY A 363 1.69 20.60 -39.06
N TRP A 364 2.67 19.75 -39.36
CA TRP A 364 4.00 20.16 -39.81
C TRP A 364 4.03 20.78 -41.23
N LEU A 365 3.09 20.42 -42.12
CA LEU A 365 3.11 20.80 -43.54
C LEU A 365 2.09 21.89 -43.94
N GLY A 366 1.37 22.52 -43.00
CA GLY A 366 0.37 23.55 -43.31
C GLY A 366 -0.95 23.05 -43.90
N TRP A 367 -1.19 21.73 -43.85
CA TRP A 367 -2.42 21.10 -44.33
C TRP A 367 -3.53 21.21 -43.28
N ARG A 368 -4.78 21.39 -43.75
CA ARG A 368 -5.97 21.55 -42.90
C ARG A 368 -6.13 20.36 -41.98
N PHE A 369 -5.92 20.61 -40.68
CA PHE A 369 -6.18 19.64 -39.63
C PHE A 369 -7.64 19.17 -39.71
N PRO A 370 -7.92 17.88 -39.46
CA PRO A 370 -9.26 17.33 -39.36
C PRO A 370 -10.18 17.97 -38.31
N LEU A 371 -9.76 18.96 -37.53
CA LEU A 371 -10.56 19.57 -36.45
C LEU A 371 -11.88 20.19 -36.96
N LEU A 372 -11.87 20.81 -38.15
CA LEU A 372 -13.11 21.30 -38.78
C LEU A 372 -14.04 20.16 -39.22
N GLU A 373 -13.48 18.99 -39.51
CA GLU A 373 -14.24 17.79 -39.89
C GLU A 373 -14.69 16.99 -38.68
N ALA A 374 -13.92 16.97 -37.60
CA ALA A 374 -14.31 16.42 -36.30
C ALA A 374 -15.51 17.19 -35.73
N ALA A 375 -15.63 18.48 -36.02
CA ALA A 375 -16.84 19.25 -35.73
C ALA A 375 -18.11 18.72 -36.45
N ARG A 376 -17.97 17.87 -37.48
CA ARG A 376 -19.12 17.19 -38.13
C ARG A 376 -19.49 15.87 -37.46
N LEU A 377 -18.79 15.45 -36.41
CA LEU A 377 -19.06 14.22 -35.66
C LEU A 377 -20.02 14.52 -34.49
N GLU A 378 -21.28 14.15 -34.65
CA GLU A 378 -22.37 14.58 -33.77
C GLU A 378 -22.38 13.88 -32.39
N LYS A 379 -21.77 12.70 -32.29
CA LYS A 379 -21.68 11.93 -31.02
C LYS A 379 -20.31 11.99 -30.34
N LEU A 380 -19.38 12.81 -30.84
CA LEU A 380 -18.02 12.88 -30.32
C LEU A 380 -17.98 13.54 -28.95
N GLU A 381 -17.55 12.80 -27.93
CA GLU A 381 -17.48 13.21 -26.53
C GLU A 381 -16.07 13.71 -26.14
N GLU A 382 -15.02 13.02 -26.61
CA GLU A 382 -13.62 13.31 -26.28
C GLU A 382 -12.71 13.22 -27.50
N VAL A 383 -11.79 14.18 -27.64
CA VAL A 383 -10.71 14.17 -28.62
C VAL A 383 -9.39 14.44 -27.91
N ILE A 384 -8.41 13.57 -28.13
CA ILE A 384 -7.09 13.66 -27.52
C ILE A 384 -6.04 13.88 -28.62
N ILE A 385 -5.30 14.97 -28.52
CA ILE A 385 -4.21 15.31 -29.43
C ILE A 385 -3.04 15.82 -28.59
N THR A 386 -1.89 15.16 -28.70
CA THR A 386 -0.64 15.52 -28.02
C THR A 386 0.51 15.46 -29.02
N SER A 387 1.53 16.30 -28.82
CA SER A 387 2.75 16.30 -29.65
C SER A 387 3.86 15.42 -29.04
N PRO A 388 4.76 14.85 -29.85
CA PRO A 388 5.96 14.17 -29.36
C PRO A 388 6.79 15.04 -28.43
N SER A 389 7.36 14.45 -27.38
CA SER A 389 8.40 15.09 -26.56
C SER A 389 9.71 15.14 -27.36
N SER A 390 10.08 16.28 -27.92
CA SER A 390 11.35 16.41 -28.64
C SER A 390 12.51 16.64 -27.66
N ASP A 391 13.36 15.63 -27.46
CA ASP A 391 14.73 15.79 -26.90
C ASP A 391 15.79 16.07 -27.99
N SER A 392 15.40 16.11 -29.27
CA SER A 392 16.31 16.32 -30.40
C SER A 392 16.28 17.75 -30.94
N GLU A 393 17.45 18.38 -30.96
CA GLU A 393 17.75 19.72 -31.49
C GLU A 393 17.47 19.86 -33.00
N VAL A 394 16.20 20.04 -33.40
CA VAL A 394 15.86 20.45 -34.77
C VAL A 394 15.33 21.89 -34.75
N SER A 395 16.05 22.75 -35.45
CA SER A 395 15.84 24.19 -35.61
C SER A 395 14.46 24.53 -36.23
N SER A 396 13.52 25.03 -35.42
CA SER A 396 12.32 25.89 -35.68
C SER A 396 11.44 25.66 -36.95
N PRO A 397 10.09 25.91 -36.93
CA PRO A 397 9.37 26.72 -35.95
C PRO A 397 8.10 26.07 -35.35
N SER A 398 8.04 26.03 -34.02
CA SER A 398 6.87 25.69 -33.21
C SER A 398 5.74 26.74 -33.23
N SER A 399 5.83 27.77 -34.08
CA SER A 399 4.89 28.89 -34.12
C SER A 399 3.63 28.61 -34.96
N TYR A 400 3.73 27.77 -36.01
CA TYR A 400 2.59 27.41 -36.87
C TYR A 400 1.55 26.57 -36.13
N LEU A 401 1.98 25.58 -35.33
CA LEU A 401 1.07 24.70 -34.61
C LEU A 401 0.14 25.47 -33.65
N GLN A 402 0.67 26.51 -32.99
CA GLN A 402 -0.05 27.27 -31.97
C GLN A 402 -1.09 28.21 -32.59
N GLN A 403 -0.78 28.89 -33.71
CA GLN A 403 -1.76 29.68 -34.46
C GLN A 403 -2.83 28.80 -35.12
N TYR A 404 -2.43 27.63 -35.65
CA TYR A 404 -3.35 26.70 -36.30
C TYR A 404 -4.30 26.01 -35.32
N LEU A 405 -3.81 25.57 -34.15
CA LEU A 405 -4.65 25.01 -33.09
C LEU A 405 -5.62 26.06 -32.54
N THR A 406 -5.17 27.29 -32.28
CA THR A 406 -6.02 28.37 -31.76
C THR A 406 -7.18 28.69 -32.71
N TYR A 407 -6.91 28.78 -34.02
CA TYR A 407 -7.93 29.05 -35.04
C TYR A 407 -8.95 27.89 -35.17
N ASN A 408 -8.49 26.64 -35.12
CA ASN A 408 -9.37 25.47 -35.26
C ASN A 408 -10.18 25.18 -34.00
N ILE A 409 -9.64 25.41 -32.80
CA ILE A 409 -10.38 25.29 -31.54
C ILE A 409 -11.50 26.35 -31.48
N GLN A 410 -11.22 27.58 -31.93
CA GLN A 410 -12.24 28.62 -32.06
C GLN A 410 -13.33 28.26 -33.10
N GLY A 411 -12.97 27.51 -34.15
CA GLY A 411 -13.92 26.95 -35.12
C GLY A 411 -14.79 25.83 -34.54
N LEU A 412 -14.22 24.92 -33.74
CA LEU A 412 -14.94 23.84 -33.05
C LEU A 412 -15.90 24.37 -31.99
N ALA A 413 -15.47 25.33 -31.17
CA ALA A 413 -16.32 25.98 -30.17
C ALA A 413 -17.56 26.67 -30.79
N ARG A 414 -17.49 27.04 -32.07
CA ARG A 414 -18.60 27.68 -32.80
C ARG A 414 -19.57 26.69 -33.46
N THR A 415 -19.23 25.40 -33.55
CA THR A 415 -19.94 24.44 -34.43
C THR A 415 -20.50 23.21 -33.74
N ASN A 416 -20.07 22.84 -32.52
CA ASN A 416 -20.68 21.72 -31.79
C ASN A 416 -20.44 21.78 -30.26
N PRO A 417 -21.34 21.20 -29.42
CA PRO A 417 -21.19 21.19 -27.96
C PRO A 417 -20.32 20.00 -27.53
N ILE A 418 -19.05 19.96 -27.97
CA ILE A 418 -18.11 18.94 -27.48
C ILE A 418 -17.80 19.26 -26.01
N GLN A 419 -18.35 18.46 -25.09
CA GLN A 419 -18.32 18.76 -23.66
C GLN A 419 -16.92 18.66 -23.04
N ASN A 420 -15.97 17.94 -23.65
CA ASN A 420 -14.62 17.73 -23.11
C ASN A 420 -13.56 17.57 -24.21
N VAL A 421 -12.95 18.67 -24.67
CA VAL A 421 -11.72 18.59 -25.49
C VAL A 421 -10.51 18.66 -24.56
N LYS A 422 -9.79 17.54 -24.39
CA LYS A 422 -8.49 17.54 -23.69
C LYS A 422 -7.35 17.72 -24.69
N LEU A 423 -6.84 18.94 -24.79
CA LEU A 423 -5.59 19.24 -25.46
C LEU A 423 -4.46 19.28 -24.42
N LEU A 424 -3.65 18.23 -24.36
CA LEU A 424 -2.49 18.16 -23.47
C LEU A 424 -1.23 18.56 -24.25
N LYS A 425 -0.67 19.74 -23.95
CA LYS A 425 0.63 20.19 -24.50
C LYS A 425 1.76 19.67 -23.60
N ASN A 426 2.71 18.93 -24.17
CA ASN A 426 3.83 18.35 -23.45
C ASN A 426 4.88 19.41 -23.06
N ARG A 427 5.59 19.18 -21.93
CA ARG A 427 6.41 20.15 -21.16
C ARG A 427 7.68 20.68 -21.85
N SER A 428 8.08 20.16 -23.01
CA SER A 428 9.46 20.27 -23.53
C SER A 428 9.72 21.24 -24.70
N ASN A 429 8.74 22.05 -25.14
CA ASN A 429 8.96 22.91 -26.33
C ASN A 429 9.63 24.27 -26.01
N LYS A 430 10.87 24.47 -26.47
CA LYS A 430 11.58 25.77 -26.52
C LYS A 430 10.92 26.70 -27.56
N MET A 431 10.61 27.96 -27.21
CA MET A 431 10.07 28.97 -28.13
C MET A 431 11.18 29.83 -28.78
N TYR A 432 11.07 30.10 -30.08
CA TYR A 432 11.80 31.16 -30.79
C TYR A 432 10.82 32.08 -31.55
N SER A 433 11.04 33.40 -31.46
CA SER A 433 10.19 34.45 -32.04
C SER A 433 10.80 35.03 -33.33
N SER A 434 10.12 34.89 -34.46
CA SER A 434 10.23 35.84 -35.58
C SER A 434 9.16 35.59 -36.65
N PHE A 435 8.48 36.66 -37.04
CA PHE A 435 7.42 36.74 -38.05
C PHE A 435 7.99 37.43 -39.31
N SER A 436 7.70 36.95 -40.54
CA SER A 436 7.88 37.77 -41.76
C SER A 436 6.92 37.41 -42.91
N ALA A 437 5.87 38.23 -43.04
CA ALA A 437 5.32 38.89 -44.24
C ALA A 437 5.54 38.33 -45.67
N LYS A 438 5.17 37.07 -45.98
CA LYS A 438 5.09 36.61 -47.40
C LYS A 438 3.88 35.73 -47.76
N ALA A 439 2.77 35.88 -47.04
CA ALA A 439 1.51 35.18 -47.33
C ALA A 439 0.42 36.19 -47.74
N MET A 440 0.62 36.94 -48.82
CA MET A 440 -0.42 37.74 -49.48
C MET A 440 -0.18 37.74 -50.99
N SER A 441 -0.59 36.67 -51.66
CA SER A 441 -1.02 36.66 -53.08
C SER A 441 -1.58 35.28 -53.39
N ASP A 442 -2.66 35.22 -54.16
CA ASP A 442 -3.43 34.04 -54.59
C ASP A 442 -4.51 33.52 -53.62
N VAL A 443 -5.38 34.44 -53.21
CA VAL A 443 -6.76 34.13 -52.82
C VAL A 443 -7.69 34.89 -53.76
N SER A 444 -8.36 34.18 -54.67
CA SER A 444 -9.45 34.74 -55.47
C SER A 444 -10.80 34.38 -54.85
N MET A 445 -11.53 35.44 -54.52
CA MET A 445 -12.85 35.49 -53.91
C MET A 445 -13.95 34.81 -54.74
N LYS A 446 -14.84 34.08 -54.04
CA LYS A 446 -16.29 34.07 -54.30
C LYS A 446 -17.04 33.76 -52.99
N GLU A 447 -17.99 34.64 -52.67
CA GLU A 447 -19.15 34.46 -51.77
C GLU A 447 -18.96 34.66 -50.24
N MET A 448 -18.95 35.94 -49.84
CA MET A 448 -19.87 36.64 -48.88
C MET A 448 -20.93 35.78 -48.13
N ASN A 449 -21.40 36.03 -46.89
CA ASN A 449 -21.79 37.28 -46.18
C ASN A 449 -22.23 36.98 -44.69
N PRO A 450 -22.81 37.90 -43.85
CA PRO A 450 -22.39 38.10 -42.44
C PRO A 450 -23.41 37.83 -41.29
N ILE A 451 -22.85 37.61 -40.08
CA ILE A 451 -23.21 38.06 -38.69
C ILE A 451 -24.63 37.78 -38.11
N GLN A 452 -24.71 37.21 -36.88
CA GLN A 452 -25.25 37.84 -35.64
C GLN A 452 -25.19 36.94 -34.39
N THR A 453 -24.87 37.55 -33.26
CA THR A 453 -24.66 37.01 -31.91
C THR A 453 -25.95 36.85 -31.12
N THR A 454 -26.05 35.86 -30.21
CA THR A 454 -26.67 36.02 -28.88
C THR A 454 -26.21 34.91 -27.92
N GLU A 455 -26.20 35.30 -26.64
CA GLU A 455 -25.53 34.69 -25.48
C GLU A 455 -26.16 33.38 -25.00
N HIS A 456 -25.32 32.41 -24.60
CA HIS A 456 -25.43 31.55 -23.41
C HIS A 456 -24.14 30.71 -23.33
N SER A 457 -23.13 31.27 -22.68
CA SER A 457 -21.81 30.65 -22.49
C SER A 457 -21.87 29.46 -21.53
N LYS A 458 -21.54 28.26 -22.02
CA LYS A 458 -21.15 27.12 -21.18
C LYS A 458 -19.62 26.97 -21.25
N GLU A 459 -18.98 26.99 -20.08
CA GLU A 459 -17.52 27.05 -19.90
C GLU A 459 -16.76 25.93 -20.61
N ILE A 460 -15.70 26.30 -21.34
CA ILE A 460 -14.65 25.40 -21.80
C ILE A 460 -13.62 25.27 -20.67
N LYS A 461 -13.53 24.11 -20.01
CA LYS A 461 -12.47 23.83 -19.02
C LYS A 461 -11.14 23.51 -19.73
N LEU A 462 -10.30 24.52 -19.92
CA LEU A 462 -8.88 24.36 -20.27
C LEU A 462 -8.08 23.95 -19.02
N ILE A 463 -7.73 22.67 -18.90
CA ILE A 463 -6.95 22.14 -17.78
C ILE A 463 -5.50 21.93 -18.26
N ASN A 464 -4.55 22.64 -17.62
CA ASN A 464 -3.09 22.47 -17.69
C ASN A 464 -2.32 23.00 -18.93
N LEU A 465 -1.64 24.14 -18.75
CA LEU A 465 -0.47 24.57 -19.54
C LEU A 465 0.71 24.76 -18.58
N SER A 466 1.67 23.82 -18.53
CA SER A 466 2.89 23.93 -17.71
C SER A 466 4.13 24.16 -18.59
N LEU A 467 4.90 25.22 -18.32
CA LEU A 467 6.16 25.55 -19.00
C LEU A 467 7.31 25.59 -17.98
N GLN A 468 8.32 24.72 -18.11
CA GLN A 468 9.58 24.74 -17.34
C GLN A 468 10.77 24.35 -18.26
N ALA A 469 11.94 24.96 -18.07
CA ALA A 469 13.11 24.86 -18.96
C ALA A 469 14.11 23.73 -18.57
N PRO A 470 14.77 23.01 -19.52
CA PRO A 470 15.73 21.92 -19.21
C PRO A 470 17.22 22.25 -19.42
N ARG A 471 18.10 21.49 -18.74
CA ARG A 471 19.58 21.46 -18.83
C ARG A 471 20.10 20.06 -19.22
N GLY A 472 20.99 20.00 -20.23
CA GLY A 472 22.29 19.30 -20.23
C GLY A 472 22.39 17.77 -20.37
N ILE A 473 23.11 17.31 -21.41
CA ILE A 473 23.47 15.92 -21.81
C ILE A 473 24.96 15.63 -21.50
N HIS A 474 25.38 14.36 -21.29
CA HIS A 474 26.65 13.77 -21.80
C HIS A 474 26.70 12.23 -21.60
N GLY A 475 27.35 11.50 -22.52
CA GLY A 475 27.64 10.06 -22.45
C GLY A 475 29.14 9.73 -22.64
N PHE A 476 29.53 8.45 -22.47
CA PHE A 476 30.44 7.61 -23.29
C PHE A 476 31.01 6.39 -22.52
N ASP A 477 31.35 5.36 -23.29
CA ASP A 477 31.85 4.00 -22.96
C ASP A 477 33.40 3.88 -23.02
N ARG A 478 34.01 2.92 -22.29
CA ARG A 478 35.19 2.07 -22.68
C ARG A 478 35.88 1.31 -21.51
N ASN A 479 36.08 0.00 -21.73
CA ASN A 479 37.07 -0.99 -21.20
C ASN A 479 38.17 -0.56 -20.20
N MET A 480 38.43 -1.41 -19.18
CA MET A 480 39.79 -1.68 -18.63
C MET A 480 39.86 -2.98 -17.82
N ALA A 481 41.00 -3.69 -17.92
CA ALA A 481 41.40 -4.82 -17.09
C ALA A 481 42.59 -4.42 -16.19
N PHE A 482 42.65 -4.89 -14.93
CA PHE A 482 43.87 -4.85 -14.08
C PHE A 482 43.91 -6.00 -13.05
N ARG A 483 45.14 -6.47 -12.78
CA ARG A 483 45.58 -7.46 -11.76
C ARG A 483 45.72 -6.82 -10.37
N GLY A 484 45.58 -7.61 -9.29
CA GLY A 484 46.26 -7.31 -8.00
C GLY A 484 45.74 -8.01 -6.72
N LYS A 485 46.49 -9.02 -6.27
CA LYS A 485 46.79 -9.52 -4.89
C LYS A 485 45.72 -9.52 -3.75
N ASP A 486 45.49 -10.73 -3.26
CA ASP A 486 45.01 -11.14 -1.93
C ASP A 486 45.92 -10.68 -0.77
N PRO A 487 45.34 -10.21 0.35
CA PRO A 487 45.97 -10.19 1.66
C PRO A 487 45.26 -11.17 2.63
N PHE A 488 45.54 -12.46 2.52
CA PHE A 488 45.35 -13.43 3.61
C PHE A 488 46.72 -13.78 4.18
N LYS A 489 47.14 -13.09 5.25
CA LYS A 489 48.36 -13.49 5.99
C LYS A 489 48.44 -13.12 7.48
N GLU A 490 47.36 -12.68 8.11
CA GLU A 490 47.42 -12.26 9.53
C GLU A 490 46.53 -13.07 10.49
N VAL A 491 45.97 -14.23 10.08
CA VAL A 491 45.12 -15.07 10.97
C VAL A 491 45.69 -16.49 11.18
N GLU A 492 46.73 -16.87 10.43
CA GLU A 492 47.47 -18.13 10.64
C GLU A 492 48.36 -18.11 11.90
N LYS A 493 48.45 -16.97 12.58
CA LYS A 493 49.37 -16.73 13.70
C LYS A 493 48.75 -17.00 15.07
N GLU A 494 47.43 -16.99 15.20
CA GLU A 494 46.73 -17.20 16.48
C GLU A 494 46.26 -18.66 16.68
N LEU A 495 46.08 -19.44 15.61
CA LEU A 495 45.66 -20.86 15.73
C LEU A 495 46.81 -21.81 16.12
N ASN A 496 48.06 -21.35 16.02
CA ASN A 496 49.26 -22.13 16.32
C ASN A 496 49.65 -22.16 17.82
N LEU A 497 48.82 -21.60 18.71
CA LEU A 497 49.09 -21.54 20.14
C LEU A 497 48.36 -22.62 20.98
N ALA A 498 47.48 -23.43 20.40
CA ALA A 498 46.69 -24.42 21.14
C ALA A 498 47.04 -25.90 20.89
N LEU A 499 48.05 -26.22 20.07
CA LEU A 499 48.41 -27.61 19.72
C LEU A 499 49.85 -27.99 20.11
N GLN A 500 50.31 -27.54 21.28
CA GLN A 500 51.43 -28.17 21.97
C GLN A 500 50.93 -28.89 23.22
N ARG A 501 50.76 -30.22 23.11
CA ARG A 501 51.32 -31.22 24.03
C ARG A 501 50.78 -32.62 23.71
N GLU A 502 51.75 -33.51 23.49
CA GLU A 502 51.75 -34.98 23.57
C GLU A 502 52.17 -35.65 22.24
N PRO A 503 53.32 -36.34 22.21
CA PRO A 503 53.86 -36.96 21.02
C PRO A 503 53.39 -38.40 20.90
N ILE A 504 52.70 -38.77 19.81
CA ILE A 504 52.56 -40.18 19.43
C ILE A 504 52.88 -40.32 17.94
N THR A 505 53.97 -41.05 17.70
CA THR A 505 54.55 -41.43 16.41
C THR A 505 53.50 -42.01 15.45
N THR A 506 53.17 -41.29 14.39
CA THR A 506 52.44 -41.83 13.23
C THR A 506 53.43 -42.14 12.11
N GLN A 507 53.67 -43.42 11.88
CA GLN A 507 54.26 -43.92 10.64
C GLN A 507 53.11 -44.10 9.62
N SER A 508 53.18 -43.39 8.49
CA SER A 508 52.25 -43.55 7.37
C SER A 508 52.64 -44.77 6.53
N SER A 509 51.82 -45.82 6.56
CA SER A 509 51.96 -46.95 5.64
C SER A 509 51.30 -46.62 4.31
N SER A 510 52.09 -46.24 3.31
CA SER A 510 51.69 -46.20 1.92
C SER A 510 51.95 -47.57 1.26
N GLN A 511 51.02 -47.96 0.38
CA GLN A 511 51.06 -49.11 -0.54
C GLN A 511 50.76 -50.51 0.03
N SER A 512 49.54 -50.99 -0.26
CA SER A 512 49.30 -52.39 -0.62
C SER A 512 48.18 -52.45 -1.67
N SER A 513 48.53 -52.81 -2.90
CA SER A 513 47.61 -52.97 -4.03
C SER A 513 46.79 -54.27 -3.88
N LEU A 514 45.46 -54.15 -3.92
CA LEU A 514 44.54 -55.29 -4.05
C LEU A 514 44.04 -55.34 -5.50
N GLN A 515 44.45 -56.36 -6.26
CA GLN A 515 43.96 -56.64 -7.61
C GLN A 515 42.75 -57.59 -7.57
N SER A 516 41.72 -57.31 -8.37
CA SER A 516 40.65 -58.28 -8.70
C SER A 516 40.60 -58.52 -10.21
N SER A 517 40.79 -59.77 -10.62
CA SER A 517 40.73 -60.26 -11.99
C SER A 517 39.29 -60.51 -12.47
N SER A 518 38.94 -60.12 -13.70
CA SER A 518 37.77 -60.65 -14.40
C SER A 518 38.09 -60.94 -15.87
N GLN A 519 37.96 -62.22 -16.26
CA GLN A 519 38.05 -62.72 -17.63
C GLN A 519 36.78 -62.42 -18.44
N SER A 520 36.96 -62.23 -19.74
CA SER A 520 35.96 -62.04 -20.79
C SER A 520 35.30 -63.34 -21.26
N SER A 521 33.98 -63.36 -21.48
CA SER A 521 33.35 -64.11 -22.59
C SER A 521 31.85 -63.81 -22.73
N GLN A 522 31.41 -63.62 -23.98
CA GLN A 522 30.00 -63.57 -24.40
C GLN A 522 29.30 -64.93 -24.23
N SER A 523 28.03 -64.93 -23.76
CA SER A 523 26.86 -65.61 -24.38
C SER A 523 25.72 -65.90 -23.36
N SER A 524 24.51 -65.45 -23.71
CA SER A 524 23.18 -66.04 -23.45
C SER A 524 22.71 -66.56 -22.06
N ARG A 525 21.53 -66.03 -21.67
CA ARG A 525 20.37 -66.65 -20.97
C ARG A 525 20.38 -66.91 -19.44
N GLN A 526 19.25 -66.48 -18.84
CA GLN A 526 18.50 -67.01 -17.69
C GLN A 526 18.95 -66.71 -16.23
N SER A 527 17.94 -66.77 -15.37
CA SER A 527 17.68 -66.12 -14.07
C SER A 527 18.12 -66.91 -12.82
N SER A 528 18.61 -66.23 -11.77
CA SER A 528 18.32 -66.45 -10.32
C SER A 528 19.13 -65.47 -9.42
N PRO A 529 18.65 -65.05 -8.21
CA PRO A 529 19.38 -64.13 -7.33
C PRO A 529 19.81 -64.76 -5.99
N GLN A 530 21.06 -64.50 -5.54
CA GLN A 530 21.50 -64.26 -4.13
C GLN A 530 23.02 -64.54 -3.95
N SER A 531 23.80 -63.52 -3.57
CA SER A 531 25.06 -63.68 -2.81
C SER A 531 25.36 -62.41 -2.01
N SER A 532 25.46 -62.53 -0.68
CA SER A 532 25.88 -61.45 0.23
C SER A 532 27.40 -61.26 0.18
N ARG A 533 27.87 -60.04 -0.09
CA ARG A 533 29.30 -59.71 -0.26
C ARG A 533 29.87 -59.10 1.03
N GLN A 534 30.94 -59.68 1.59
CA GLN A 534 31.60 -59.24 2.82
C GLN A 534 32.95 -58.56 2.52
N LEU A 535 33.22 -57.43 3.17
CA LEU A 535 34.56 -56.81 3.27
C LEU A 535 35.06 -57.09 4.69
N SER A 536 35.77 -58.19 4.89
CA SER A 536 36.44 -58.48 6.15
C SER A 536 37.85 -57.89 6.12
N PHE A 537 38.20 -57.05 7.09
CA PHE A 537 39.59 -56.74 7.37
C PHE A 537 40.24 -58.04 7.88
N SER A 538 41.00 -58.73 7.03
CA SER A 538 41.80 -59.86 7.46
C SER A 538 42.91 -59.34 8.36
N THR A 539 42.90 -59.85 9.58
CA THR A 539 43.95 -59.78 10.57
C THR A 539 45.29 -60.17 9.94
N GLU A 540 46.14 -59.20 9.65
CA GLU A 540 47.58 -59.41 9.65
C GLU A 540 48.27 -58.06 9.92
N ASN A 541 48.73 -57.94 11.17
CA ASN A 541 49.63 -56.94 11.74
C ASN A 541 49.07 -55.52 12.06
N SER A 542 48.85 -55.34 13.38
CA SER A 542 48.97 -54.09 14.16
C SER A 542 47.98 -52.93 13.94
N ILE A 543 46.66 -53.15 14.13
CA ILE A 543 45.77 -52.07 14.60
C ILE A 543 45.54 -52.31 16.10
N SER A 544 46.54 -51.97 16.91
CA SER A 544 46.40 -51.92 18.37
C SER A 544 45.30 -50.93 18.75
N GLU A 545 44.31 -51.36 19.53
CA GLU A 545 43.46 -50.56 20.43
C GLU A 545 43.40 -49.04 20.17
N ARG A 546 42.83 -48.60 19.04
CA ARG A 546 42.61 -47.16 18.79
C ARG A 546 41.15 -46.81 19.04
N GLU A 547 40.92 -45.76 19.83
CA GLU A 547 39.58 -45.17 20.01
C GLU A 547 39.11 -44.38 18.78
N LEU A 548 40.04 -44.04 17.87
CA LEU A 548 39.82 -43.26 16.65
C LEU A 548 40.38 -43.98 15.41
N LEU A 549 39.56 -44.07 14.36
CA LEU A 549 39.93 -44.62 13.05
C LEU A 549 39.67 -43.55 11.96
N ARG A 550 40.70 -43.25 11.14
CA ARG A 550 40.62 -42.29 10.02
C ARG A 550 40.90 -43.00 8.70
N PHE A 551 39.99 -42.85 7.74
CA PHE A 551 40.21 -43.20 6.34
C PHE A 551 40.34 -41.91 5.52
N SER A 552 41.44 -41.74 4.79
CA SER A 552 41.69 -40.52 3.99
C SER A 552 42.02 -40.77 2.52
N ASP A 553 42.31 -42.00 2.06
CA ASP A 553 42.60 -42.26 0.64
C ASP A 553 42.23 -43.69 0.18
N ASN A 554 41.35 -43.75 -0.84
CA ASN A 554 40.98 -44.89 -1.69
C ASN A 554 40.84 -46.29 -1.04
N PRO A 555 39.71 -46.60 -0.38
CA PRO A 555 39.34 -47.98 -0.09
C PRO A 555 38.96 -48.73 -1.39
N PRO A 556 39.16 -50.07 -1.46
CA PRO A 556 38.80 -50.87 -2.62
C PRO A 556 37.30 -50.76 -2.91
N TYR A 557 36.98 -50.36 -4.14
CA TYR A 557 35.62 -49.97 -4.51
C TYR A 557 34.76 -51.17 -4.94
N PRO A 558 33.55 -51.29 -4.36
CA PRO A 558 32.59 -52.28 -4.79
C PRO A 558 31.82 -51.87 -6.05
N THR A 559 31.98 -52.66 -7.11
CA THR A 559 31.37 -52.43 -8.44
C THR A 559 29.92 -52.89 -8.58
N ASN A 560 29.28 -53.45 -7.53
CA ASN A 560 27.92 -54.01 -7.60
C ASN A 560 27.02 -53.52 -6.45
N SER A 561 25.70 -53.52 -6.69
CA SER A 561 24.66 -53.25 -5.71
C SER A 561 24.61 -54.31 -4.59
N GLY A 562 24.53 -53.89 -3.32
CA GLY A 562 24.51 -54.81 -2.16
C GLY A 562 24.70 -54.11 -0.79
N THR A 563 24.60 -54.88 0.30
CA THR A 563 24.96 -54.43 1.67
C THR A 563 26.38 -54.85 2.01
N TRP A 564 27.24 -53.89 2.30
CA TRP A 564 28.64 -54.09 2.64
C TRP A 564 28.82 -54.16 4.15
N THR A 565 29.37 -55.25 4.67
CA THR A 565 29.67 -55.37 6.10
C THR A 565 31.09 -54.91 6.36
N ILE A 566 31.27 -53.94 7.26
CA ILE A 566 32.53 -53.37 7.74
C ILE A 566 32.69 -53.79 9.21
N ARG A 567 33.68 -54.64 9.47
CA ARG A 567 34.04 -55.08 10.84
C ARG A 567 35.04 -54.11 11.46
N MET A 568 34.79 -53.66 12.69
CA MET A 568 35.61 -52.70 13.42
C MET A 568 36.01 -53.23 14.81
N PRO A 569 37.12 -52.74 15.42
CA PRO A 569 37.54 -53.15 16.75
C PRO A 569 36.52 -52.73 17.83
N LEU A 570 36.35 -53.54 18.88
CA LEU A 570 35.47 -53.24 20.03
C LEU A 570 35.88 -51.96 20.79
N SER A 571 37.15 -51.57 20.76
CA SER A 571 37.66 -50.35 21.44
C SER A 571 37.29 -49.04 20.72
N LEU A 572 36.80 -49.11 19.48
CA LEU A 572 36.59 -47.93 18.65
C LEU A 572 35.37 -47.12 19.13
N ARG A 573 35.57 -45.83 19.41
CA ARG A 573 34.49 -44.90 19.82
C ARG A 573 34.20 -43.84 18.76
N VAL A 574 35.23 -43.46 17.99
CA VAL A 574 35.16 -42.42 16.97
C VAL A 574 35.61 -43.01 15.63
N CYS A 575 34.79 -42.82 14.60
CA CYS A 575 35.12 -43.22 13.24
C CYS A 575 35.03 -42.03 12.29
N GLN A 576 36.05 -41.84 11.46
CA GLN A 576 36.19 -40.74 10.52
C GLN A 576 36.48 -41.28 9.12
N ILE A 577 35.57 -40.98 8.19
CA ILE A 577 35.66 -41.36 6.78
C ILE A 577 35.49 -40.07 5.96
N MET A 578 36.62 -39.52 5.51
CA MET A 578 36.65 -38.19 4.91
C MET A 578 37.27 -38.23 3.52
N TYR A 579 36.61 -37.66 2.51
CA TYR A 579 37.14 -37.52 1.15
C TYR A 579 37.62 -38.86 0.55
N THR A 580 36.92 -39.95 0.88
CA THR A 580 37.39 -41.30 0.52
C THR A 580 36.64 -41.93 -0.63
N PHE A 581 35.37 -41.55 -0.85
CA PHE A 581 34.56 -42.11 -1.93
C PHE A 581 34.38 -41.07 -3.05
N HIS A 582 35.21 -41.12 -4.08
CA HIS A 582 35.12 -40.25 -5.25
C HIS A 582 34.96 -41.10 -6.52
N GLY A 583 33.83 -40.98 -7.23
CA GLY A 583 33.68 -41.62 -8.55
C GLY A 583 32.26 -41.67 -9.13
N ASP A 584 32.20 -41.56 -10.47
CA ASP A 584 30.99 -41.51 -11.31
C ASP A 584 30.37 -42.89 -11.68
N ASN A 585 30.73 -43.96 -10.96
CA ASN A 585 30.32 -45.30 -11.37
C ASN A 585 28.85 -45.60 -11.02
N ASN A 586 28.11 -46.00 -12.06
CA ASN A 586 26.66 -45.96 -12.24
C ASN A 586 25.85 -47.07 -11.52
N TYR A 587 26.30 -47.57 -10.36
CA TYR A 587 25.69 -48.73 -9.69
C TYR A 587 24.85 -48.32 -8.46
N GLY A 588 23.63 -48.88 -8.34
CA GLY A 588 22.54 -48.43 -7.44
C GLY A 588 22.78 -48.50 -5.92
N ASN A 589 21.72 -48.23 -5.13
CA ASN A 589 21.81 -47.96 -3.68
C ASN A 589 22.64 -49.00 -2.90
N GLN A 590 23.74 -48.55 -2.28
CA GLN A 590 24.61 -49.38 -1.45
C GLN A 590 24.31 -49.14 0.03
N SER A 591 24.07 -50.20 0.80
CA SER A 591 23.92 -50.12 2.26
C SER A 591 25.23 -50.53 2.93
N PHE A 592 25.52 -49.98 4.10
CA PHE A 592 26.71 -50.31 4.87
C PHE A 592 26.28 -50.83 6.24
N ARG A 593 26.86 -51.95 6.66
CA ARG A 593 26.63 -52.55 7.97
C ARG A 593 27.92 -52.47 8.76
N PHE A 594 27.90 -51.72 9.83
CA PHE A 594 29.02 -51.50 10.73
C PHE A 594 28.85 -52.40 11.95
N ILE A 595 29.82 -53.29 12.20
CA ILE A 595 29.76 -54.20 13.34
C ILE A 595 31.07 -54.19 14.12
N GLN A 596 30.97 -54.09 15.44
CA GLN A 596 32.04 -54.41 16.40
C GLN A 596 31.81 -55.77 17.07
N THR A 597 30.54 -56.20 17.10
CA THR A 597 30.06 -57.50 17.57
C THR A 597 29.55 -58.33 16.39
N SER A 598 28.75 -59.38 16.61
CA SER A 598 28.14 -60.18 15.52
C SER A 598 27.18 -59.37 14.64
N THR A 599 26.53 -58.34 15.20
CA THR A 599 25.42 -57.62 14.52
C THR A 599 25.51 -56.09 14.63
N GLU A 600 26.22 -55.55 15.63
CA GLU A 600 26.17 -54.12 15.96
C GLU A 600 27.53 -53.55 16.39
N ALA A 601 27.64 -52.23 16.40
CA ALA A 601 28.76 -51.40 16.82
C ALA A 601 28.35 -50.49 17.99
N ALA A 602 28.07 -51.10 19.16
CA ALA A 602 27.49 -50.43 20.32
C ALA A 602 28.43 -49.40 21.02
N ASN A 603 29.74 -49.49 20.80
CA ASN A 603 30.72 -48.59 21.43
C ASN A 603 30.99 -47.33 20.58
N LEU A 604 30.54 -47.32 19.32
CA LEU A 604 30.72 -46.17 18.45
C LEU A 604 29.73 -45.05 18.81
N SER A 605 30.25 -43.92 19.25
CA SER A 605 29.46 -42.76 19.66
C SER A 605 29.58 -41.56 18.72
N HIS A 606 30.70 -41.42 18.00
CA HIS A 606 30.93 -40.32 17.08
C HIS A 606 31.28 -40.85 15.70
N PHE A 607 30.56 -40.36 14.68
CA PHE A 607 30.79 -40.74 13.32
C PHE A 607 30.85 -39.53 12.40
N TYR A 608 31.99 -39.36 11.74
CA TYR A 608 32.24 -38.31 10.77
C TYR A 608 32.34 -38.94 9.40
N PHE A 609 31.42 -38.58 8.51
CA PHE A 609 31.38 -39.05 7.15
C PHE A 609 31.31 -37.82 6.26
N VAL A 610 32.44 -37.24 5.87
CA VAL A 610 32.51 -35.88 5.29
C VAL A 610 33.14 -35.90 3.90
N GLY A 611 32.65 -35.07 2.98
CA GLY A 611 33.33 -34.83 1.70
C GLY A 611 33.31 -35.99 0.71
N ASN A 612 32.37 -36.93 0.85
CA ASN A 612 32.26 -38.11 -0.01
C ASN A 612 31.30 -37.87 -1.20
N SER A 613 31.76 -38.16 -2.42
CA SER A 613 31.10 -37.84 -3.70
C SER A 613 30.58 -39.10 -4.41
N ARG A 614 29.30 -39.46 -4.20
CA ARG A 614 28.60 -40.48 -5.02
C ARG A 614 27.23 -40.01 -5.49
N HIS A 615 27.00 -40.12 -6.79
CA HIS A 615 25.84 -39.52 -7.49
C HIS A 615 24.51 -40.30 -7.42
N ARG A 616 24.42 -41.47 -6.76
CA ARG A 616 23.12 -42.15 -6.44
C ARG A 616 23.13 -42.82 -5.06
N GLY A 617 21.95 -42.88 -4.43
CA GLY A 617 21.74 -42.85 -2.97
C GLY A 617 22.45 -43.93 -2.12
N ILE A 618 22.81 -43.54 -0.90
CA ILE A 618 23.21 -44.46 0.18
C ILE A 618 21.93 -45.11 0.73
N GLY A 619 21.98 -46.43 0.92
CA GLY A 619 20.92 -47.21 1.56
C GLY A 619 20.89 -46.96 3.07
N ARG A 620 20.94 -48.01 3.89
CA ARG A 620 20.96 -47.88 5.36
C ARG A 620 22.37 -48.01 5.91
N PHE A 621 22.65 -47.31 7.02
CA PHE A 621 23.78 -47.60 7.90
C PHE A 621 23.27 -48.45 9.05
N LEU A 622 23.60 -49.74 9.02
CA LEU A 622 23.11 -50.72 9.99
C LEU A 622 24.17 -50.94 11.08
N GLY A 623 23.70 -51.10 12.33
CA GLY A 623 24.55 -51.47 13.46
C GLY A 623 25.09 -50.31 14.30
N LEU A 624 24.77 -49.04 13.98
CA LEU A 624 25.23 -47.86 14.73
C LEU A 624 24.22 -47.45 15.83
N THR A 625 24.00 -48.31 16.82
CA THR A 625 22.85 -48.20 17.76
C THR A 625 23.01 -47.17 18.88
N ASN A 626 24.21 -46.67 19.16
CA ASN A 626 24.50 -45.76 20.28
C ASN A 626 25.16 -44.44 19.84
N LEU A 627 24.88 -44.03 18.60
CA LEU A 627 25.49 -42.85 18.01
C LEU A 627 24.98 -41.56 18.68
N GLN A 628 25.90 -40.69 19.10
CA GLN A 628 25.61 -39.41 19.74
C GLN A 628 25.88 -38.22 18.82
N LEU A 629 26.94 -38.27 18.01
CA LEU A 629 27.29 -37.27 17.02
C LEU A 629 27.37 -37.89 15.63
N PHE A 630 26.72 -37.25 14.68
CA PHE A 630 26.79 -37.62 13.27
C PHE A 630 27.03 -36.40 12.41
N ASP A 631 28.19 -36.38 11.75
CA ASP A 631 28.57 -35.36 10.79
C ASP A 631 28.52 -35.93 9.36
N LEU A 632 27.70 -35.29 8.54
CA LEU A 632 27.46 -35.63 7.13
C LEU A 632 27.81 -34.47 6.19
N SER A 633 28.70 -33.56 6.59
CA SER A 633 29.05 -32.38 5.80
C SER A 633 29.71 -32.67 4.46
N GLU A 634 29.60 -31.71 3.53
CA GLU A 634 30.30 -31.72 2.23
C GLU A 634 30.02 -32.93 1.34
N ASN A 635 28.96 -33.70 1.63
CA ASN A 635 28.60 -34.88 0.87
C ASN A 635 27.68 -34.55 -0.30
N ALA A 636 27.71 -35.42 -1.33
CA ALA A 636 26.84 -35.31 -2.50
C ALA A 636 25.78 -36.41 -2.62
N PHE A 637 25.65 -37.33 -1.65
CA PHE A 637 24.76 -38.49 -1.76
C PHE A 637 23.30 -38.22 -1.37
N TYR A 638 22.39 -39.04 -1.90
CA TYR A 638 20.99 -39.10 -1.43
C TYR A 638 20.84 -40.12 -0.31
N ILE A 639 19.86 -39.91 0.57
CA ILE A 639 19.55 -40.78 1.71
C ILE A 639 18.09 -41.24 1.61
N ALA A 640 17.77 -42.43 2.12
CA ALA A 640 16.40 -42.92 2.24
C ALA A 640 15.58 -42.17 3.31
N GLN A 641 14.25 -42.10 3.14
CA GLN A 641 13.34 -41.34 4.02
C GLN A 641 13.42 -41.69 5.51
N TYR A 642 13.73 -42.95 5.83
CA TYR A 642 13.78 -43.52 7.18
C TYR A 642 15.21 -43.75 7.69
N PHE A 643 16.20 -43.10 7.10
CA PHE A 643 17.61 -43.34 7.45
C PHE A 643 17.95 -42.87 8.85
N PHE A 644 17.48 -41.68 9.25
CA PHE A 644 17.77 -41.13 10.57
C PHE A 644 17.03 -41.83 11.71
N ASP A 645 16.00 -42.62 11.41
CA ASP A 645 15.28 -43.43 12.40
C ASP A 645 16.19 -44.51 13.03
N ASP A 646 17.28 -44.88 12.35
CA ASP A 646 18.24 -45.86 12.85
C ASP A 646 19.15 -45.27 13.98
N PHE A 647 19.05 -43.96 14.30
CA PHE A 647 19.91 -43.27 15.29
C PHE A 647 19.12 -42.49 16.37
N PRO A 648 18.26 -43.15 17.18
CA PRO A 648 17.39 -42.46 18.15
C PRO A 648 18.15 -41.77 19.31
N THR A 649 19.41 -42.13 19.56
CA THR A 649 20.26 -41.58 20.63
C THR A 649 20.98 -40.28 20.25
N LEU A 650 20.81 -39.81 19.02
CA LEU A 650 21.57 -38.70 18.47
C LEU A 650 21.32 -37.39 19.23
N LYS A 651 22.40 -36.67 19.55
CA LYS A 651 22.39 -35.36 20.22
C LYS A 651 22.89 -34.23 19.32
N TYR A 652 23.87 -34.54 18.47
CA TYR A 652 24.52 -33.60 17.56
C TYR A 652 24.37 -34.10 16.12
N LEU A 653 23.71 -33.30 15.29
CA LEU A 653 23.56 -33.57 13.86
C LEU A 653 24.13 -32.41 13.05
N ILE A 654 25.13 -32.69 12.23
CA ILE A 654 25.77 -31.71 11.36
C ILE A 654 25.51 -32.09 9.90
N LEU A 655 24.85 -31.19 9.19
CA LEU A 655 24.47 -31.32 7.79
C LEU A 655 24.96 -30.08 7.01
N LYS A 656 26.17 -29.59 7.28
CA LYS A 656 26.69 -28.36 6.66
C LYS A 656 27.20 -28.59 5.23
N SER A 657 26.98 -27.63 4.33
CA SER A 657 27.51 -27.62 2.95
C SER A 657 27.19 -28.89 2.15
N ILE A 658 25.95 -29.40 2.23
CA ILE A 658 25.53 -30.53 1.42
C ILE A 658 25.61 -30.14 -0.06
N LYS A 659 26.47 -30.83 -0.81
CA LYS A 659 26.78 -30.48 -2.21
C LYS A 659 25.66 -30.83 -3.19
N ASN A 660 24.68 -31.61 -2.74
CA ASN A 660 23.56 -32.04 -3.56
C ASN A 660 22.38 -31.06 -3.48
N GLU A 661 22.07 -30.39 -4.58
CA GLU A 661 21.08 -29.30 -4.61
C GLU A 661 19.65 -29.75 -4.27
N ASP A 662 19.28 -31.00 -4.56
CA ASP A 662 17.92 -31.52 -4.34
C ASP A 662 17.78 -32.30 -3.01
N PHE A 663 18.80 -32.31 -2.14
CA PHE A 663 18.83 -33.15 -0.93
C PHE A 663 17.62 -32.90 -0.01
N PHE A 664 17.42 -31.64 0.40
CA PHE A 664 16.34 -31.25 1.31
C PHE A 664 14.95 -31.23 0.63
N GLN A 665 14.88 -31.25 -0.70
CA GLN A 665 13.62 -31.43 -1.43
C GLN A 665 13.14 -32.89 -1.35
N ARG A 666 14.07 -33.86 -1.46
CA ARG A 666 13.74 -35.29 -1.39
C ARG A 666 13.56 -35.80 0.03
N LEU A 667 14.33 -35.25 0.97
CA LEU A 667 14.24 -35.58 2.38
C LEU A 667 13.90 -34.30 3.17
N PRO A 668 12.61 -34.03 3.39
CA PRO A 668 12.17 -32.86 4.14
C PRO A 668 12.80 -32.81 5.53
N ILE A 669 13.17 -31.62 6.00
CA ILE A 669 13.89 -31.45 7.28
C ILE A 669 13.05 -31.95 8.46
N ASP A 670 11.72 -31.82 8.40
CA ASP A 670 10.79 -32.37 9.39
C ASP A 670 10.89 -33.90 9.51
N ARG A 671 11.24 -34.59 8.41
CA ARG A 671 11.50 -36.03 8.43
C ARG A 671 12.84 -36.36 9.06
N ILE A 672 13.87 -35.55 8.85
CA ILE A 672 15.22 -35.74 9.40
C ILE A 672 15.18 -35.74 10.93
N VAL A 673 14.46 -34.79 11.53
CA VAL A 673 14.42 -34.62 12.99
C VAL A 673 13.27 -35.35 13.69
N HIS A 674 12.36 -35.97 12.93
CA HIS A 674 11.08 -36.53 13.41
C HIS A 674 11.21 -37.48 14.61
N ASN A 675 12.26 -38.32 14.60
CA ASN A 675 12.51 -39.39 15.56
C ASN A 675 13.83 -39.19 16.33
N LEU A 676 14.23 -37.94 16.55
CA LEU A 676 15.46 -37.59 17.28
C LEU A 676 15.14 -36.84 18.59
N PRO A 677 14.53 -37.50 19.60
CA PRO A 677 14.01 -36.82 20.81
C PRO A 677 15.11 -36.18 21.68
N ASN A 678 16.34 -36.68 21.57
CA ASN A 678 17.49 -36.20 22.34
C ASN A 678 18.33 -35.15 21.60
N LEU A 679 17.88 -34.68 20.43
CA LEU A 679 18.63 -33.74 19.62
C LEU A 679 18.73 -32.37 20.31
N THR A 680 19.96 -31.91 20.51
CA THR A 680 20.28 -30.63 21.18
C THR A 680 20.97 -29.62 20.27
N TYR A 681 21.65 -30.11 19.22
CA TYR A 681 22.45 -29.30 18.31
C TYR A 681 22.16 -29.71 16.87
N LEU A 682 21.80 -28.73 16.04
CA LEU A 682 21.52 -28.90 14.63
C LEU A 682 22.27 -27.84 13.80
N ASP A 683 23.15 -28.29 12.92
CA ASP A 683 23.84 -27.43 11.95
C ASP A 683 23.36 -27.70 10.53
N LEU A 684 22.74 -26.68 9.93
CA LEU A 684 22.26 -26.65 8.56
C LEU A 684 22.90 -25.49 7.77
N SER A 685 24.09 -25.04 8.16
CA SER A 685 24.79 -23.94 7.50
C SER A 685 25.23 -24.27 6.07
N ASP A 686 25.33 -23.25 5.22
CA ASP A 686 25.80 -23.35 3.83
C ASP A 686 24.99 -24.33 2.95
N ASN A 687 23.66 -24.36 3.10
CA ASN A 687 22.78 -25.30 2.38
C ASN A 687 21.79 -24.61 1.43
N LYS A 688 21.95 -23.31 1.18
CA LYS A 688 21.05 -22.51 0.32
C LYS A 688 19.57 -22.55 0.77
N LEU A 689 19.30 -22.87 2.05
CA LEU A 689 17.95 -22.95 2.60
C LEU A 689 17.32 -21.56 2.68
N TYR A 690 16.02 -21.45 2.43
CA TYR A 690 15.28 -20.18 2.56
C TYR A 690 14.05 -20.30 3.46
N TYR A 691 13.70 -21.52 3.91
CA TYR A 691 12.53 -21.81 4.72
C TYR A 691 12.76 -22.99 5.67
N LEU A 692 12.13 -22.95 6.85
CA LEU A 692 12.01 -24.07 7.78
C LEU A 692 10.53 -24.30 8.14
N PRO A 693 10.06 -25.56 8.26
CA PRO A 693 8.69 -25.85 8.70
C PRO A 693 8.38 -25.26 10.08
N PRO A 694 7.19 -24.66 10.30
CA PRO A 694 6.87 -23.98 11.54
C PRO A 694 6.90 -24.93 12.75
N ASN A 695 6.46 -26.18 12.59
CA ASN A 695 6.42 -27.17 13.67
C ASN A 695 7.64 -28.09 13.73
N LEU A 696 8.76 -27.69 13.11
CA LEU A 696 9.94 -28.53 12.94
C LEU A 696 10.44 -29.13 14.27
N PHE A 697 10.49 -28.32 15.34
CA PHE A 697 11.08 -28.69 16.62
C PHE A 697 10.08 -29.20 17.67
N HIS A 698 8.82 -29.43 17.30
CA HIS A 698 7.79 -29.86 18.26
C HIS A 698 8.16 -31.17 18.99
N ARG A 699 8.99 -32.03 18.37
CA ARG A 699 9.45 -33.30 18.96
C ARG A 699 10.88 -33.25 19.53
N ASN A 700 11.52 -32.09 19.52
CA ASN A 700 12.89 -31.89 19.98
C ASN A 700 12.93 -30.81 21.09
N PRO A 701 12.29 -31.04 22.26
CA PRO A 701 12.11 -30.01 23.29
C PRO A 701 13.43 -29.54 23.94
N ASN A 702 14.50 -30.33 23.79
CA ASN A 702 15.82 -30.05 24.34
C ASN A 702 16.75 -29.31 23.36
N MET A 703 16.20 -28.78 22.25
CA MET A 703 16.97 -28.04 21.26
C MET A 703 17.65 -26.83 21.92
N SER A 704 18.96 -26.74 21.76
CA SER A 704 19.79 -25.72 22.41
C SER A 704 20.55 -24.87 21.40
N HIS A 705 21.04 -25.43 20.30
CA HIS A 705 21.81 -24.71 19.29
C HIS A 705 21.28 -25.02 17.89
N VAL A 706 20.97 -23.98 17.12
CA VAL A 706 20.54 -24.10 15.74
C VAL A 706 21.36 -23.16 14.87
N ILE A 707 22.15 -23.75 13.96
CA ILE A 707 23.07 -23.02 13.07
C ILE A 707 22.47 -22.99 11.66
N LEU A 708 22.17 -21.78 11.17
CA LEU A 708 21.55 -21.52 9.88
C LEU A 708 22.33 -20.50 9.05
N SER A 709 23.61 -20.27 9.37
CA SER A 709 24.45 -19.32 8.65
C SER A 709 24.68 -19.71 7.19
N LYS A 710 24.95 -18.70 6.34
CA LYS A 710 25.23 -18.84 4.89
C LYS A 710 24.11 -19.53 4.12
N ASN A 711 22.88 -19.17 4.46
CA ASN A 711 21.67 -19.62 3.78
C ASN A 711 21.02 -18.44 3.04
N ARG A 712 19.72 -18.52 2.75
CA ARG A 712 18.93 -17.55 1.98
C ARG A 712 17.67 -17.11 2.73
N PHE A 713 17.69 -17.17 4.06
CA PHE A 713 16.55 -16.74 4.87
C PHE A 713 16.38 -15.23 4.76
N SER A 714 15.16 -14.76 4.51
CA SER A 714 14.82 -13.33 4.44
C SER A 714 13.96 -12.84 5.62
N CYS A 715 13.44 -13.76 6.45
CA CYS A 715 12.73 -13.49 7.70
C CYS A 715 13.18 -14.49 8.80
N LEU A 716 12.70 -14.31 10.03
CA LEU A 716 13.04 -15.17 11.16
C LEU A 716 12.47 -16.59 10.94
N PRO A 717 13.31 -17.64 10.83
CA PRO A 717 12.84 -18.96 10.38
C PRO A 717 12.26 -19.84 11.49
N ILE A 718 12.33 -19.43 12.76
CA ILE A 718 11.95 -20.25 13.92
C ILE A 718 11.11 -19.45 14.91
N ARG A 719 10.04 -20.08 15.39
CA ARG A 719 9.24 -19.57 16.51
C ARG A 719 9.90 -19.90 17.83
N MET A 720 10.22 -18.88 18.63
CA MET A 720 10.82 -19.05 19.96
C MET A 720 9.95 -19.89 20.90
N THR A 721 8.63 -19.90 20.69
CA THR A 721 7.68 -20.72 21.46
C THR A 721 7.90 -22.22 21.34
N LEU A 722 8.47 -22.70 20.23
CA LEU A 722 8.72 -24.14 19.98
C LEU A 722 10.10 -24.60 20.44
N VAL A 723 11.00 -23.66 20.72
CA VAL A 723 12.37 -23.91 21.16
C VAL A 723 12.67 -23.12 22.44
N PRO A 724 11.93 -23.38 23.54
CA PRO A 724 11.95 -22.54 24.74
C PRO A 724 13.31 -22.52 25.46
N ASN A 725 14.20 -23.46 25.18
CA ASN A 725 15.53 -23.59 25.79
C ASN A 725 16.67 -23.25 24.80
N LEU A 726 16.37 -22.63 23.66
CA LEU A 726 17.38 -22.30 22.66
C LEU A 726 18.37 -21.28 23.21
N LYS A 727 19.66 -21.60 23.13
CA LYS A 727 20.80 -20.77 23.55
C LYS A 727 21.49 -20.08 22.38
N LEU A 728 21.53 -20.69 21.20
CA LEU A 728 22.16 -20.08 20.03
C LEU A 728 21.29 -20.23 18.79
N LEU A 729 21.02 -19.10 18.13
CA LEU A 729 20.46 -19.05 16.78
C LEU A 729 21.41 -18.27 15.87
N ASP A 730 22.11 -18.95 14.98
CA ASP A 730 23.03 -18.30 14.04
C ASP A 730 22.35 -18.11 12.67
N LEU A 731 22.08 -16.85 12.29
CA LEU A 731 21.53 -16.44 10.98
C LEU A 731 22.53 -15.60 10.17
N THR A 732 23.82 -15.67 10.47
CA THR A 732 24.86 -14.89 9.78
C THR A 732 24.97 -15.25 8.30
N GLY A 733 25.12 -14.26 7.42
CA GLY A 733 25.28 -14.48 5.97
C GLY A 733 24.01 -14.95 5.27
N ASN A 734 22.86 -14.43 5.71
CA ASN A 734 21.55 -14.68 5.09
C ASN A 734 21.08 -13.47 4.26
N ALA A 735 19.80 -13.44 3.90
CA ALA A 735 19.17 -12.38 3.12
C ALA A 735 18.18 -11.55 3.96
N ILE A 736 18.41 -11.43 5.28
CA ILE A 736 17.54 -10.67 6.18
C ILE A 736 17.77 -9.17 5.97
N ILE A 737 16.68 -8.44 5.67
CA ILE A 737 16.73 -7.00 5.44
C ILE A 737 16.32 -6.22 6.70
N TYR A 738 15.32 -6.73 7.42
CA TYR A 738 14.85 -6.22 8.71
C TYR A 738 14.09 -7.33 9.45
N LEU A 739 13.96 -7.19 10.77
CA LEU A 739 13.02 -7.96 11.58
C LEU A 739 11.85 -7.08 12.00
N THR A 740 10.65 -7.66 12.03
CA THR A 740 9.43 -6.98 12.45
C THR A 740 9.42 -6.70 13.96
N GLU A 741 8.54 -5.81 14.41
CA GLU A 741 8.36 -5.49 15.82
C GLU A 741 7.94 -6.73 16.65
N GLU A 742 7.14 -7.61 16.07
CA GLU A 742 6.73 -8.84 16.73
C GLU A 742 7.89 -9.84 16.88
N GLU A 743 8.69 -10.03 15.83
CA GLU A 743 9.86 -10.91 15.86
C GLU A 743 10.91 -10.41 16.87
N THR A 744 11.21 -9.11 16.84
CA THR A 744 12.16 -8.47 17.78
C THR A 744 11.66 -8.54 19.22
N SER A 745 10.36 -8.33 19.46
CA SER A 745 9.74 -8.51 20.79
C SER A 745 9.80 -9.96 21.28
N SER A 746 9.50 -10.92 20.39
CA SER A 746 9.59 -12.36 20.67
C SER A 746 11.00 -12.80 21.05
N LEU A 747 12.01 -12.32 20.32
CA LEU A 747 13.44 -12.56 20.60
C LEU A 747 13.87 -11.95 21.94
N THR A 748 13.46 -10.71 22.21
CA THR A 748 13.79 -10.02 23.46
C THR A 748 13.18 -10.75 24.66
N LYS A 749 11.91 -11.16 24.55
CA LYS A 749 11.24 -11.98 25.57
C LYS A 749 11.88 -13.35 25.74
N HIS A 750 12.39 -13.95 24.66
CA HIS A 750 13.12 -15.22 24.74
C HIS A 750 14.42 -15.06 25.53
N LYS A 751 15.19 -14.00 25.29
CA LYS A 751 16.41 -13.65 26.04
C LYS A 751 16.14 -13.48 27.54
N GLU A 752 15.02 -12.85 27.92
CA GLU A 752 14.63 -12.72 29.33
C GLU A 752 14.43 -14.08 30.02
N ASN A 753 13.92 -15.08 29.28
CA ASN A 753 13.73 -16.44 29.79
C ASN A 753 15.01 -17.29 29.72
N VAL A 754 15.88 -17.05 28.74
CA VAL A 754 17.13 -17.79 28.52
C VAL A 754 18.32 -16.81 28.51
N PRO A 755 18.96 -16.57 29.67
CA PRO A 755 20.03 -15.56 29.79
C PRO A 755 21.25 -15.81 28.92
N ASP A 756 21.56 -17.07 28.61
CA ASP A 756 22.68 -17.45 27.74
C ASP A 756 22.34 -17.35 26.24
N PHE A 757 21.17 -16.80 25.87
CA PHE A 757 20.76 -16.70 24.47
C PHE A 757 21.66 -15.75 23.68
N SER A 758 22.03 -16.17 22.47
CA SER A 758 22.79 -15.42 21.47
C SER A 758 22.18 -15.59 20.07
N LEU A 759 22.15 -14.49 19.31
CA LEU A 759 21.60 -14.38 17.96
C LEU A 759 22.67 -13.84 17.00
N GLY A 760 22.99 -14.60 15.94
CA GLY A 760 23.89 -14.15 14.88
C GLY A 760 23.14 -13.50 13.72
N LEU A 761 23.46 -12.26 13.36
CA LEU A 761 22.85 -11.55 12.21
C LEU A 761 23.88 -10.86 11.31
N ALA A 762 25.18 -11.05 11.54
CA ALA A 762 26.23 -10.49 10.70
C ALA A 762 26.10 -10.91 9.22
N GLU A 763 26.79 -10.21 8.32
CA GLU A 763 26.79 -10.50 6.86
C GLU A 763 25.39 -10.54 6.19
N ASN A 764 24.35 -9.97 6.82
CA ASN A 764 23.04 -9.75 6.21
C ASN A 764 22.95 -8.37 5.56
N ASN A 765 22.16 -8.24 4.49
CA ASN A 765 21.98 -6.96 3.78
C ASN A 765 20.89 -6.10 4.43
N ILE A 766 21.15 -5.60 5.64
CA ILE A 766 20.20 -4.83 6.44
C ILE A 766 19.88 -3.50 5.74
N ALA A 767 18.62 -3.05 5.78
CA ALA A 767 18.25 -1.76 5.19
C ALA A 767 18.41 -0.59 6.17
N CYS A 768 19.25 0.39 5.82
CA CYS A 768 19.40 1.65 6.56
C CYS A 768 18.53 2.75 5.94
N VAL A 769 17.21 2.64 6.18
CA VAL A 769 16.19 3.55 5.65
C VAL A 769 15.22 3.96 6.76
N CYS A 770 14.55 5.11 6.59
CA CYS A 770 13.65 5.64 7.63
C CYS A 770 12.49 4.69 7.98
N SER A 771 12.07 3.80 7.07
CA SER A 771 11.02 2.81 7.37
C SER A 771 11.45 1.71 8.33
N GLN A 772 12.75 1.49 8.54
CA GLN A 772 13.29 0.43 9.41
C GLN A 772 13.98 0.96 10.66
N LEU A 773 13.68 2.21 11.04
CA LEU A 773 14.30 2.91 12.16
C LEU A 773 14.20 2.12 13.47
N GLN A 774 13.04 1.52 13.74
CA GLN A 774 12.78 0.74 14.96
C GLN A 774 13.67 -0.52 15.06
N PHE A 775 13.88 -1.21 13.94
CA PHE A 775 14.78 -2.36 13.89
C PHE A 775 16.23 -1.94 14.12
N LEU A 776 16.67 -0.80 13.55
CA LEU A 776 18.01 -0.25 13.78
C LEU A 776 18.23 0.14 15.26
N PHE A 777 17.21 0.70 15.93
CA PHE A 777 17.26 0.94 17.37
C PHE A 777 17.41 -0.37 18.14
N TRP A 778 16.58 -1.36 17.84
CA TRP A 778 16.64 -2.66 18.49
C TRP A 778 18.00 -3.35 18.29
N LEU A 779 18.57 -3.30 17.09
CA LEU A 779 19.92 -3.82 16.80
C LEU A 779 20.99 -3.15 17.67
N ASN A 780 20.89 -1.85 17.89
CA ASN A 780 21.85 -1.13 18.71
C ASN A 780 21.68 -1.37 20.23
N THR A 781 20.45 -1.62 20.69
CA THR A 781 20.16 -1.80 22.11
C THR A 781 20.25 -3.24 22.61
N SER A 782 20.27 -4.22 21.70
CA SER A 782 20.24 -5.64 22.06
C SER A 782 21.64 -6.13 22.45
N ASP A 783 21.76 -6.77 23.62
CA ASP A 783 23.02 -7.25 24.20
C ASP A 783 23.35 -8.72 23.87
N PHE A 784 22.46 -9.40 23.13
CA PHE A 784 22.55 -10.81 22.80
C PHE A 784 22.87 -11.05 21.32
N LEU A 785 23.28 -10.02 20.59
CA LEU A 785 23.71 -10.11 19.21
C LEU A 785 25.18 -10.57 19.10
N ASP A 786 25.57 -11.13 17.96
CA ASP A 786 26.97 -11.33 17.60
C ASP A 786 27.70 -9.98 17.39
N ASP A 787 29.00 -10.03 17.10
CA ASP A 787 29.87 -8.84 17.07
C ASP A 787 29.27 -7.68 16.26
N THR A 788 28.79 -6.65 16.98
CA THR A 788 28.06 -5.52 16.40
C THR A 788 28.89 -4.69 15.41
N GLU A 789 30.23 -4.84 15.43
CA GLU A 789 31.14 -4.18 14.49
C GLU A 789 31.10 -4.81 13.09
N SER A 790 30.55 -6.02 12.95
CA SER A 790 30.45 -6.76 11.68
C SER A 790 29.18 -6.48 10.87
N TYR A 791 28.30 -5.62 11.37
CA TYR A 791 27.02 -5.31 10.75
C TYR A 791 27.15 -4.19 9.72
N PHE A 792 26.70 -4.48 8.50
CA PHE A 792 26.61 -3.51 7.42
C PHE A 792 25.16 -3.35 7.01
N CYS A 793 24.80 -2.13 6.61
CA CYS A 793 23.49 -1.84 6.07
C CYS A 793 23.59 -1.02 4.78
N THR A 794 22.57 -1.12 3.94
CA THR A 794 22.51 -0.43 2.65
C THR A 794 21.54 0.74 2.74
N SER A 795 21.98 1.93 2.31
CA SER A 795 21.16 3.15 2.24
C SER A 795 20.25 3.16 1.01
N GLN A 796 19.31 4.12 0.93
CA GLN A 796 18.44 4.29 -0.26
C GLN A 796 19.23 4.58 -1.55
N GLU A 797 20.43 5.13 -1.43
CA GLU A 797 21.33 5.44 -2.55
C GLU A 797 22.26 4.26 -2.89
N GLY A 798 22.07 3.10 -2.23
CA GLY A 798 22.89 1.91 -2.45
C GLY A 798 24.26 1.94 -1.80
N GLN A 799 24.51 2.88 -0.88
CA GLN A 799 25.78 2.94 -0.14
C GLN A 799 25.77 1.95 1.02
N LEU A 800 26.86 1.19 1.15
CA LEU A 800 27.12 0.33 2.30
C LEU A 800 27.65 1.18 3.47
N ILE A 801 26.95 1.13 4.60
CA ILE A 801 27.27 1.86 5.82
C ILE A 801 27.45 0.83 6.93
N ALA A 802 28.54 0.93 7.70
CA ALA A 802 28.69 0.11 8.89
C ALA A 802 27.68 0.55 9.96
N VAL A 803 26.93 -0.40 10.53
CA VAL A 803 25.93 -0.11 11.56
C VAL A 803 26.58 0.49 12.81
N GLY A 804 27.83 0.13 13.13
CA GLY A 804 28.62 0.78 14.19
C GLY A 804 28.82 2.31 14.00
N VAL A 805 28.77 2.81 12.76
CA VAL A 805 28.80 4.25 12.47
C VAL A 805 27.41 4.86 12.65
N VAL A 806 26.36 4.10 12.29
CA VAL A 806 24.96 4.49 12.48
C VAL A 806 24.57 4.48 13.96
N SER A 807 25.10 3.58 14.78
CA SER A 807 24.81 3.51 16.22
C SER A 807 25.37 4.72 16.98
N HIS A 808 26.54 5.24 16.58
CA HIS A 808 27.15 6.42 17.20
C HIS A 808 26.38 7.72 16.89
N ASP A 809 25.66 7.80 15.76
CA ASP A 809 24.79 8.94 15.42
C ASP A 809 23.35 8.52 15.07
N LEU A 810 22.83 7.52 15.79
CA LEU A 810 21.48 7.00 15.56
C LEU A 810 20.43 8.09 15.81
N PHE A 811 20.75 9.01 16.74
CA PHE A 811 19.95 10.19 17.03
C PHE A 811 20.03 11.25 15.91
N GLY A 812 21.16 11.38 15.20
CA GLY A 812 21.26 12.16 13.96
C GLY A 812 20.40 11.58 12.85
N PHE A 813 20.46 10.27 12.63
CA PHE A 813 19.63 9.58 11.66
C PHE A 813 18.13 9.69 11.99
N TYR A 814 17.76 9.54 13.27
CA TYR A 814 16.40 9.78 13.77
C TYR A 814 15.93 11.21 13.48
N ARG A 815 16.78 12.22 13.73
CA ARG A 815 16.46 13.62 13.43
C ARG A 815 16.32 13.88 11.94
N GLN A 816 17.09 13.22 11.09
CA GLN A 816 16.94 13.33 9.63
C GLN A 816 15.61 12.73 9.15
N CYS A 817 15.21 11.58 9.69
CA CYS A 817 13.95 10.92 9.34
C CYS A 817 12.71 11.65 9.89
N ASN A 818 12.74 12.08 11.15
CA ASN A 818 11.58 12.65 11.85
C ASN A 818 11.62 14.18 11.99
N GLY A 819 12.65 14.84 11.48
CA GLY A 819 12.85 16.29 11.64
C GLY A 819 11.74 17.14 11.05
N TYR A 820 11.13 16.68 9.95
CA TYR A 820 9.97 17.35 9.35
C TYR A 820 8.76 17.35 10.28
N GLU A 821 8.45 16.21 10.92
CA GLU A 821 7.34 16.08 11.87
C GLU A 821 7.53 16.99 13.09
N PHE A 822 8.72 16.98 13.70
CA PHE A 822 9.01 17.84 14.85
C PHE A 822 9.01 19.34 14.49
N LEU A 823 9.47 19.70 13.29
CA LEU A 823 9.40 21.08 12.79
C LEU A 823 7.94 21.51 12.63
N MET A 824 7.09 20.66 12.04
CA MET A 824 5.67 20.95 11.87
C MET A 824 4.96 21.10 13.22
N ILE A 825 5.22 20.22 14.17
CA ILE A 825 4.68 20.33 15.54
C ILE A 825 5.14 21.64 16.20
N SER A 826 6.42 22.00 16.06
CA SER A 826 6.97 23.24 16.64
C SER A 826 6.34 24.50 16.04
N ILE A 827 6.11 24.51 14.72
CA ILE A 827 5.41 25.60 14.04
C ILE A 827 3.96 25.71 14.53
N VAL A 828 3.25 24.58 14.64
CA VAL A 828 1.87 24.56 15.15
C VAL A 828 1.80 25.08 16.59
N LEU A 829 2.69 24.62 17.46
CA LEU A 829 2.77 25.10 18.85
C LEU A 829 3.06 26.59 18.92
N LEU A 830 3.98 27.10 18.09
CA LEU A 830 4.29 28.53 18.03
C LEU A 830 3.09 29.35 17.53
N LEU A 831 2.35 28.86 16.54
CA LEU A 831 1.12 29.50 16.06
C LEU A 831 0.03 29.52 17.13
N VAL A 832 -0.14 28.43 17.88
CA VAL A 832 -1.10 28.36 19.00
C VAL A 832 -0.70 29.30 20.12
N MET A 833 0.58 29.35 20.50
CA MET A 833 1.08 30.31 21.51
C MET A 833 0.92 31.75 21.04
N SER A 834 1.23 32.05 19.78
CA SER A 834 1.02 33.39 19.22
C SER A 834 -0.44 33.78 19.19
N PHE A 835 -1.35 32.86 18.83
CA PHE A 835 -2.78 33.10 18.78
C PHE A 835 -3.38 33.31 20.17
N THR A 836 -2.99 32.48 21.14
CA THR A 836 -3.43 32.63 22.54
C THR A 836 -2.95 33.95 23.13
N PHE A 837 -1.69 34.33 22.88
CA PHE A 837 -1.17 35.63 23.31
C PHE A 837 -1.91 36.79 22.63
N LEU A 838 -2.14 36.72 21.31
CA LEU A 838 -2.89 37.74 20.58
C LEU A 838 -4.32 37.86 21.11
N MET A 839 -5.00 36.74 21.36
CA MET A 839 -6.36 36.75 21.93
C MET A 839 -6.38 37.32 23.35
N ALA A 840 -5.44 36.94 24.21
CA ALA A 840 -5.32 37.51 25.55
C ALA A 840 -5.06 39.02 25.49
N TYR A 841 -4.17 39.46 24.59
CA TYR A 841 -3.89 40.88 24.35
C TYR A 841 -5.13 41.63 23.84
N LEU A 842 -5.85 41.08 22.85
CA LEU A 842 -7.07 41.68 22.31
C LEU A 842 -8.16 41.79 23.39
N VAL A 843 -8.37 40.73 24.19
CA VAL A 843 -9.33 40.74 25.32
C VAL A 843 -8.93 41.79 26.35
N HIS A 844 -7.65 41.90 26.69
CA HIS A 844 -7.17 42.91 27.63
C HIS A 844 -7.33 44.34 27.07
N ARG A 845 -6.89 44.58 25.83
CA ARG A 845 -6.95 45.88 25.16
C ARG A 845 -8.38 46.39 24.98
N PHE A 846 -9.31 45.50 24.63
CA PHE A 846 -10.71 45.85 24.39
C PHE A 846 -11.62 45.54 25.59
N ARG A 847 -11.07 45.27 26.77
CA ARG A 847 -11.83 44.89 27.97
C ARG A 847 -13.01 45.82 28.26
N THR A 848 -12.77 47.13 28.26
CA THR A 848 -13.80 48.15 28.52
C THR A 848 -14.86 48.21 27.43
N ALA A 849 -14.48 48.01 26.16
CA ALA A 849 -15.41 47.95 25.04
C ALA A 849 -16.26 46.67 25.05
N ILE A 850 -15.66 45.53 25.43
CA ILE A 850 -16.36 44.24 25.58
C ILE A 850 -17.34 44.32 26.76
N GLU A 851 -16.92 44.87 27.90
CA GLU A 851 -17.80 45.11 29.05
C GLU A 851 -18.97 46.04 28.67
N ALA A 852 -18.73 47.15 27.97
CA ALA A 852 -19.77 48.05 27.48
C ALA A 852 -20.71 47.40 26.46
N TYR A 853 -20.19 46.57 25.55
CA TYR A 853 -20.97 45.84 24.55
C TYR A 853 -21.85 44.75 25.19
N LEU A 854 -21.32 44.00 26.16
CA LEU A 854 -22.08 43.00 26.92
C LEU A 854 -23.19 43.65 27.75
N VAL A 855 -22.92 44.78 28.40
CA VAL A 855 -23.95 45.57 29.10
C VAL A 855 -25.07 45.99 28.13
N ARG A 856 -24.73 46.46 26.91
CA ARG A 856 -25.74 46.80 25.88
C ARG A 856 -26.55 45.59 25.39
N ILE A 857 -25.97 44.40 25.34
CA ILE A 857 -26.70 43.17 24.96
C ILE A 857 -27.65 42.73 26.07
N PHE A 858 -27.22 42.74 27.33
CA PHE A 858 -28.05 42.32 28.47
C PHE A 858 -29.17 43.32 28.81
N ILE A 859 -29.00 44.60 28.48
CA ILE A 859 -30.04 45.64 28.66
C ILE A 859 -31.19 45.51 27.65
N LYS A 860 -31.06 44.75 26.55
CA LYS A 860 -32.19 44.51 25.62
C LYS A 860 -33.38 43.75 26.25
N ALA A 861 -33.24 43.22 27.47
CA ALA A 861 -34.34 42.63 28.24
C ALA A 861 -35.00 43.61 29.24
N PHE A 862 -34.56 44.87 29.33
CA PHE A 862 -35.11 45.84 30.28
C PHE A 862 -36.22 46.67 29.62
N ARG A 863 -37.46 46.51 30.11
CA ARG A 863 -38.60 47.37 29.76
C ARG A 863 -39.02 48.14 31.02
N PRO A 864 -39.15 49.49 30.98
CA PRO A 864 -39.71 50.24 32.09
C PRO A 864 -41.15 49.80 32.35
N MET A 865 -41.51 49.57 33.62
CA MET A 865 -42.86 49.17 33.99
C MET A 865 -43.83 50.34 33.79
N LYS A 866 -45.11 50.05 33.57
CA LYS A 866 -46.18 51.06 33.42
C LYS A 866 -47.24 50.89 34.50
N SER A 867 -48.00 51.95 34.75
CA SER A 867 -49.13 51.95 35.69
C SER A 867 -50.12 50.79 35.47
N SER A 868 -50.37 50.42 34.20
CA SER A 868 -51.24 49.29 33.82
C SER A 868 -50.74 47.90 34.25
N ASP A 869 -49.48 47.78 34.64
CA ASP A 869 -48.89 46.49 35.05
C ASP A 869 -49.22 46.17 36.54
N TYR A 870 -49.89 47.09 37.23
CA TYR A 870 -50.23 47.02 38.66
C TYR A 870 -51.75 47.01 38.85
N LYS A 871 -52.23 46.39 39.94
CA LYS A 871 -53.67 46.22 40.19
C LYS A 871 -54.35 47.49 40.68
N THR A 872 -53.60 48.30 41.45
CA THR A 872 -54.08 49.56 42.01
C THR A 872 -53.06 50.66 41.75
N HIS A 873 -53.54 51.89 41.57
CA HIS A 873 -52.67 52.98 41.21
C HIS A 873 -51.87 53.53 42.40
N VAL A 874 -52.51 53.72 43.55
CA VAL A 874 -51.85 54.29 44.74
C VAL A 874 -52.26 53.52 46.00
N PHE A 875 -51.29 52.97 46.71
CA PHE A 875 -51.48 52.56 48.10
C PHE A 875 -51.17 53.74 49.02
N ILE A 876 -51.99 53.95 50.06
CA ILE A 876 -51.76 55.02 51.04
C ILE A 876 -51.48 54.42 52.43
N GLY A 877 -50.26 54.64 52.93
CA GLY A 877 -49.84 54.25 54.28
C GLY A 877 -49.90 55.45 55.22
N TYR A 878 -50.59 55.31 56.35
CA TYR A 878 -50.81 56.36 57.35
C TYR A 878 -51.12 55.73 58.71
N ALA A 879 -51.01 56.48 59.81
CA ALA A 879 -51.36 56.00 61.15
C ALA A 879 -52.87 56.04 61.37
N GLU A 880 -53.40 55.20 62.26
CA GLU A 880 -54.84 55.18 62.55
C GLU A 880 -55.36 56.55 63.03
N ASP A 881 -54.56 57.29 63.80
CA ASP A 881 -54.89 58.63 64.30
C ASP A 881 -55.04 59.67 63.16
N ASP A 882 -54.45 59.44 61.99
CA ASP A 882 -54.49 60.35 60.82
C ASP A 882 -55.64 60.04 59.84
N VAL A 883 -56.48 59.05 60.16
CA VAL A 883 -57.57 58.60 59.28
C VAL A 883 -58.53 59.73 58.89
N GLY A 884 -58.71 60.73 59.77
CA GLY A 884 -59.55 61.89 59.52
C GLY A 884 -59.12 62.68 58.29
N PHE A 885 -57.83 63.01 58.20
CA PHE A 885 -57.21 63.71 57.08
C PHE A 885 -57.29 62.88 55.80
N VAL A 886 -56.85 61.61 55.88
CA VAL A 886 -56.77 60.74 54.71
C VAL A 886 -58.15 60.52 54.11
N ARG A 887 -59.16 60.24 54.93
CA ARG A 887 -60.52 59.94 54.47
C ARG A 887 -61.26 61.14 53.89
N HIS A 888 -61.18 62.30 54.54
CA HIS A 888 -62.04 63.44 54.18
C HIS A 888 -61.38 64.42 53.22
N ILE A 889 -60.05 64.48 53.18
CA ILE A 889 -59.29 65.46 52.39
C ILE A 889 -58.51 64.74 51.28
N LEU A 890 -57.57 63.86 51.62
CA LEU A 890 -56.65 63.28 50.65
C LEU A 890 -57.34 62.32 49.67
N LEU A 891 -58.15 61.37 50.15
CA LEU A 891 -58.86 60.41 49.30
C LEU A 891 -59.85 61.11 48.38
N ARG A 892 -60.54 62.14 48.88
CA ARG A 892 -61.48 62.91 48.08
C ARG A 892 -60.77 63.56 46.89
N TYR A 893 -59.62 64.20 47.13
CA TYR A 893 -58.81 64.79 46.06
C TYR A 893 -58.28 63.73 45.08
N LEU A 894 -57.77 62.60 45.57
CA LEU A 894 -57.19 61.56 44.72
C LEU A 894 -58.23 60.80 43.87
N GLU A 895 -59.39 60.45 44.45
CA GLU A 895 -60.41 59.63 43.79
C GLU A 895 -61.44 60.47 43.02
N GLU A 896 -61.89 61.63 43.54
CA GLU A 896 -62.89 62.47 42.85
C GLU A 896 -62.25 63.41 41.83
N ASP A 897 -61.22 64.17 42.23
CA ASP A 897 -60.61 65.20 41.38
C ASP A 897 -59.58 64.60 40.41
N LEU A 898 -58.70 63.72 40.89
CA LEU A 898 -57.66 63.09 40.05
C LEU A 898 -58.08 61.77 39.40
N LYS A 899 -59.21 61.18 39.82
CA LYS A 899 -59.77 59.92 39.29
C LYS A 899 -58.82 58.72 39.34
N VAL A 900 -57.99 58.67 40.38
CA VAL A 900 -57.02 57.60 40.60
C VAL A 900 -57.59 56.56 41.56
N SER A 901 -57.38 55.27 41.30
CA SER A 901 -57.81 54.21 42.23
C SER A 901 -56.83 54.09 43.40
N THR A 902 -57.35 54.19 44.62
CA THR A 902 -56.53 54.11 45.83
C THR A 902 -56.81 52.85 46.63
N PHE A 903 -55.80 52.40 47.38
CA PHE A 903 -55.93 51.33 48.37
C PHE A 903 -55.57 51.88 49.76
N VAL A 904 -56.52 51.79 50.70
CA VAL A 904 -56.34 52.19 52.10
C VAL A 904 -56.73 51.06 53.04
N HIS A 905 -55.86 50.78 54.01
CA HIS A 905 -56.02 49.64 54.91
C HIS A 905 -57.33 49.70 55.74
N HIS A 906 -57.83 50.88 56.13
CA HIS A 906 -59.06 50.99 56.94
C HIS A 906 -60.39 50.81 56.15
N ARG A 907 -60.37 50.89 54.80
CA ARG A 907 -61.55 50.66 53.93
C ARG A 907 -61.48 49.31 53.24
N ASP A 908 -60.31 49.00 52.71
CA ASP A 908 -60.12 47.89 51.78
C ASP A 908 -59.64 46.61 52.49
N LEU A 909 -59.22 46.71 53.76
CA LEU A 909 -58.95 45.58 54.65
C LEU A 909 -59.94 45.63 55.84
N GLY A 910 -60.55 44.49 56.17
CA GLY A 910 -61.52 44.39 57.27
C GLY A 910 -60.86 44.45 58.66
N PRO A 911 -61.64 44.61 59.75
CA PRO A 911 -61.09 44.61 61.11
C PRO A 911 -60.41 43.27 61.43
N GLY A 912 -59.17 43.32 61.95
CA GLY A 912 -58.35 42.15 62.24
C GLY A 912 -57.53 41.62 61.06
N TYR A 913 -57.20 42.47 60.08
CA TYR A 913 -56.32 42.12 58.96
C TYR A 913 -54.90 41.79 59.43
N ASN A 914 -54.21 40.93 58.67
CA ASN A 914 -52.80 40.60 58.93
C ASN A 914 -51.87 41.51 58.12
N ASP A 915 -50.71 41.84 58.68
CA ASP A 915 -49.69 42.71 58.05
C ASP A 915 -49.29 42.26 56.64
N GLN A 916 -49.29 40.94 56.38
CA GLN A 916 -48.98 40.39 55.06
C GLN A 916 -49.93 40.89 53.97
N GLN A 917 -51.23 41.04 54.26
CA GLN A 917 -52.22 41.53 53.29
C GLN A 917 -51.98 43.00 52.94
N MET A 918 -51.48 43.78 53.91
CA MET A 918 -51.08 45.17 53.69
C MET A 918 -49.84 45.25 52.78
N PHE A 919 -48.80 44.44 53.03
CA PHE A 919 -47.60 44.43 52.18
C PHE A 919 -47.85 43.88 50.77
N GLU A 920 -48.81 42.96 50.61
CA GLU A 920 -49.28 42.52 49.29
C GLU A 920 -49.97 43.66 48.53
N ALA A 921 -50.80 44.46 49.21
CA ALA A 921 -51.41 45.64 48.60
C ALA A 921 -50.36 46.71 48.20
N MET A 922 -49.33 46.94 49.03
CA MET A 922 -48.19 47.81 48.69
C MET A 922 -47.38 47.30 47.48
N ARG A 923 -47.24 45.97 47.35
CA ARG A 923 -46.55 45.36 46.21
C ARG A 923 -47.35 45.50 44.92
N ASP A 924 -48.65 45.31 45.01
CA ASP A 924 -49.55 45.30 43.86
C ASP A 924 -49.97 46.71 43.42
N SER A 925 -49.52 47.74 44.15
CA SER A 925 -49.76 49.16 43.85
C SER A 925 -48.60 49.83 43.09
N TRP A 926 -48.95 50.69 42.14
CA TRP A 926 -48.00 51.40 41.26
C TRP A 926 -47.21 52.49 41.99
N ARG A 927 -47.84 53.19 42.93
CA ARG A 927 -47.23 54.16 43.84
C ARG A 927 -47.58 53.81 45.29
N ASN A 928 -46.61 53.96 46.19
CA ASN A 928 -46.78 53.87 47.63
C ASN A 928 -46.67 55.28 48.20
N LEU A 929 -47.81 55.88 48.55
CA LEU A 929 -47.89 57.21 49.12
C LEU A 929 -47.95 57.10 50.65
N LEU A 930 -46.94 57.60 51.34
CA LEU A 930 -46.85 57.52 52.80
C LEU A 930 -47.14 58.89 53.41
N VAL A 931 -48.06 58.95 54.38
CA VAL A 931 -48.34 60.13 55.18
C VAL A 931 -47.51 60.05 56.45
N ILE A 932 -46.40 60.78 56.48
CA ILE A 932 -45.43 60.80 57.57
C ILE A 932 -45.79 61.96 58.51
N SER A 933 -46.59 61.65 59.51
CA SER A 933 -46.98 62.53 60.62
C SER A 933 -46.21 62.18 61.89
N GLU A 934 -46.39 62.98 62.94
CA GLU A 934 -45.87 62.63 64.28
C GLU A 934 -46.47 61.30 64.79
N SER A 935 -47.78 61.08 64.55
CA SER A 935 -48.47 59.83 64.90
C SER A 935 -47.97 58.64 64.09
N PHE A 936 -47.63 58.84 62.81
CA PHE A 936 -47.06 57.79 61.96
C PHE A 936 -45.68 57.35 62.43
N LEU A 937 -44.82 58.26 62.85
CA LEU A 937 -43.48 57.89 63.31
C LEU A 937 -43.48 57.28 64.71
N ASN A 938 -44.31 57.82 65.62
CA ASN A 938 -44.21 57.49 67.05
C ASN A 938 -45.30 56.54 67.58
N ASN A 939 -46.50 56.54 66.99
CA ASN A 939 -47.66 55.81 67.52
C ASN A 939 -48.12 54.65 66.63
N TYR A 940 -47.53 54.48 65.44
CA TYR A 940 -47.87 53.39 64.53
C TYR A 940 -46.78 52.30 64.56
N ASP A 941 -47.08 51.17 65.18
CA ASP A 941 -46.12 50.08 65.45
C ASP A 941 -45.43 49.52 64.19
N LEU A 942 -46.06 49.63 63.01
CA LEU A 942 -45.54 49.13 61.74
C LEU A 942 -44.78 50.17 60.92
N SER A 943 -44.60 51.39 61.41
CA SER A 943 -44.06 52.52 60.66
C SER A 943 -42.68 52.25 60.04
N ASP A 944 -41.72 51.76 60.82
CA ASP A 944 -40.37 51.44 60.36
C ASP A 944 -40.36 50.29 59.33
N ILE A 945 -41.25 49.30 59.50
CA ILE A 945 -41.36 48.16 58.58
C ILE A 945 -41.97 48.61 57.25
N VAL A 946 -43.03 49.43 57.29
CA VAL A 946 -43.67 50.01 56.09
C VAL A 946 -42.70 50.90 55.32
N MET A 947 -41.93 51.75 56.01
CA MET A 947 -40.93 52.62 55.39
C MET A 947 -39.77 51.82 54.76
N LYS A 948 -39.24 50.80 55.46
CA LYS A 948 -38.22 49.90 54.88
C LYS A 948 -38.75 49.16 53.66
N TYR A 949 -39.96 48.62 53.74
CA TYR A 949 -40.55 47.93 52.60
C TYR A 949 -40.77 48.87 51.41
N ALA A 950 -41.26 50.09 51.65
CA ALA A 950 -41.41 51.10 50.62
C ALA A 950 -40.06 51.42 49.95
N SER A 951 -39.00 51.64 50.72
CA SER A 951 -37.65 51.90 50.18
C SER A 951 -37.14 50.75 49.30
N HIS A 952 -37.35 49.50 49.72
CA HIS A 952 -36.96 48.32 48.94
C HIS A 952 -37.85 48.06 47.72
N SER A 953 -39.06 48.62 47.67
CA SER A 953 -39.97 48.44 46.55
C SER A 953 -39.53 49.22 45.29
N VAL A 954 -38.65 50.21 45.45
CA VAL A 954 -38.13 51.04 44.36
C VAL A 954 -37.10 50.26 43.56
N THR A 955 -37.26 50.24 42.24
CA THR A 955 -36.35 49.54 41.34
C THR A 955 -35.98 50.45 40.18
N SER A 956 -34.90 50.12 39.46
CA SER A 956 -34.52 50.87 38.25
C SER A 956 -35.62 50.90 37.18
N ALA A 957 -36.61 49.98 37.25
CA ALA A 957 -37.72 49.89 36.30
C ALA A 957 -38.94 50.75 36.70
N ASN A 958 -39.02 51.18 37.96
CA ASN A 958 -40.05 52.06 38.53
C ASN A 958 -39.42 52.89 39.67
N GLN A 959 -38.63 53.90 39.29
CA GLN A 959 -37.82 54.69 40.24
C GLN A 959 -38.68 55.64 41.09
N GLY A 960 -39.78 56.16 40.54
CA GLY A 960 -40.70 57.07 41.24
C GLY A 960 -41.77 56.39 42.11
N ARG A 961 -41.50 55.18 42.62
CA ARG A 961 -42.53 54.34 43.22
C ARG A 961 -43.03 54.83 44.58
N VAL A 962 -42.23 55.56 45.35
CA VAL A 962 -42.63 56.06 46.68
C VAL A 962 -42.83 57.57 46.63
N VAL A 963 -43.87 58.06 47.32
CA VAL A 963 -44.17 59.48 47.50
C VAL A 963 -44.41 59.70 48.99
N ALA A 964 -43.84 60.74 49.58
CA ALA A 964 -43.99 61.02 51.01
C ALA A 964 -44.68 62.36 51.21
N LEU A 965 -45.83 62.34 51.89
CA LEU A 965 -46.48 63.54 52.42
C LEU A 965 -46.03 63.71 53.86
N VAL A 966 -45.23 64.72 54.13
CA VAL A 966 -44.53 64.83 55.41
C VAL A 966 -45.02 66.07 56.15
N GLN A 967 -45.47 65.90 57.38
CA GLN A 967 -45.82 67.03 58.23
C GLN A 967 -44.56 67.88 58.48
N GLN A 968 -44.66 69.21 58.36
CA GLN A 968 -43.50 70.12 58.36
C GLN A 968 -42.59 69.95 59.59
N THR A 969 -43.17 69.66 60.75
CA THR A 969 -42.43 69.41 62.00
C THR A 969 -41.61 68.12 61.99
N GLN A 970 -41.92 67.18 61.09
CA GLN A 970 -41.32 65.84 61.01
C GLN A 970 -40.37 65.66 59.82
N LEU A 971 -40.13 66.71 59.02
CA LEU A 971 -39.28 66.63 57.82
C LEU A 971 -37.85 66.13 58.11
N HIS A 972 -37.27 66.50 59.26
CA HIS A 972 -35.93 66.07 59.66
C HIS A 972 -35.89 64.67 60.28
N ASN A 973 -37.05 64.06 60.54
CA ASN A 973 -37.17 62.74 61.19
C ASN A 973 -37.39 61.60 60.20
N ILE A 974 -37.32 61.87 58.89
CA ILE A 974 -37.40 60.83 57.86
C ILE A 974 -36.14 59.94 57.95
N PRO A 975 -36.27 58.61 58.09
CA PRO A 975 -35.13 57.72 58.16
C PRO A 975 -34.27 57.77 56.88
N GLY A 976 -32.94 57.75 57.04
CA GLY A 976 -32.00 57.86 55.91
C GLY A 976 -32.22 56.83 54.80
N HIS A 977 -32.57 55.59 55.15
CA HIS A 977 -32.84 54.54 54.16
C HIS A 977 -34.06 54.80 53.27
N LEU A 978 -35.03 55.59 53.75
CA LEU A 978 -36.18 56.01 52.95
C LEU A 978 -35.84 57.30 52.18
N TYR A 979 -35.13 58.23 52.81
CA TYR A 979 -34.67 59.47 52.18
C TYR A 979 -33.75 59.20 50.97
N ASP A 980 -32.83 58.25 51.07
CA ASP A 980 -31.88 57.87 49.99
C ASP A 980 -32.56 57.40 48.70
N VAL A 981 -33.82 56.98 48.79
CA VAL A 981 -34.60 56.44 47.67
C VAL A 981 -35.71 57.40 47.22
N LEU A 982 -36.01 58.43 48.02
CA LEU A 982 -36.97 59.48 47.68
C LEU A 982 -36.26 60.62 46.94
N GLU A 983 -36.79 60.99 45.78
CA GLU A 983 -36.38 62.22 45.10
C GLU A 983 -36.96 63.43 45.85
N ASP A 984 -36.22 64.54 45.97
CA ASP A 984 -36.68 65.74 46.70
C ASP A 984 -38.04 66.26 46.18
N SER A 985 -38.33 66.08 44.88
CA SER A 985 -39.62 66.47 44.26
C SER A 985 -40.82 65.61 44.68
N ARG A 986 -40.57 64.46 45.33
CA ARG A 986 -41.60 63.51 45.80
C ARG A 986 -41.80 63.55 47.32
N ILE A 987 -41.11 64.47 47.99
CA ILE A 987 -41.32 64.82 49.40
C ILE A 987 -42.15 66.08 49.43
N ILE A 988 -43.42 65.95 49.81
CA ILE A 988 -44.38 67.06 49.81
C ILE A 988 -44.65 67.43 51.26
N VAL A 989 -44.32 68.67 51.62
CA VAL A 989 -44.34 69.11 53.02
C VAL A 989 -45.68 69.76 53.33
N LEU A 990 -46.40 69.19 54.30
CA LEU A 990 -47.71 69.68 54.74
C LEU A 990 -47.57 70.51 56.02
N SER A 991 -48.18 71.69 56.06
CA SER A 991 -48.17 72.58 57.22
C SER A 991 -48.82 71.92 58.45
N ASP A 992 -49.98 71.31 58.26
CA ASP A 992 -50.69 70.46 59.23
C ASP A 992 -51.55 69.41 58.51
N LEU A 993 -52.19 68.51 59.27
CA LEU A 993 -53.07 67.45 58.77
C LEU A 993 -54.56 67.73 59.07
N ILE A 994 -54.92 68.96 59.40
CA ILE A 994 -56.29 69.35 59.79
C ILE A 994 -56.91 70.28 58.75
N SER A 995 -56.09 71.08 58.06
CA SER A 995 -56.48 72.00 56.99
C SER A 995 -56.54 71.30 55.62
N ASP A 996 -57.31 71.89 54.69
CA ASP A 996 -57.42 71.39 53.32
C ASP A 996 -56.08 71.55 52.57
N LEU A 997 -55.82 70.68 51.59
CA LEU A 997 -54.62 70.74 50.78
C LEU A 997 -54.61 72.04 49.96
N ASP A 998 -53.61 72.88 50.20
CA ASP A 998 -53.41 74.11 49.43
C ASP A 998 -53.10 73.82 47.95
N TYR A 999 -53.14 74.87 47.12
CA TYR A 999 -52.98 74.73 45.68
C TYR A 999 -51.63 74.12 45.30
N GLU A 1000 -50.56 74.48 46.01
CA GLU A 1000 -49.20 74.00 45.74
C GLU A 1000 -49.07 72.51 46.05
N ASN A 1001 -49.53 72.08 47.23
CA ASN A 1001 -49.58 70.67 47.63
C ASN A 1001 -50.42 69.83 46.65
N ARG A 1002 -51.57 70.34 46.20
CA ARG A 1002 -52.39 69.67 45.19
C ARG A 1002 -51.64 69.49 43.86
N GLN A 1003 -50.93 70.52 43.38
CA GLN A 1003 -50.14 70.39 42.14
C GLN A 1003 -48.97 69.42 42.30
N SER A 1004 -48.22 69.48 43.42
CA SER A 1004 -47.10 68.58 43.66
C SER A 1004 -47.54 67.11 43.74
N ILE A 1005 -48.67 66.83 44.39
CA ILE A 1005 -49.25 65.47 44.43
C ILE A 1005 -49.64 65.03 43.02
N ARG A 1006 -50.30 65.90 42.26
CA ARG A 1006 -50.71 65.62 40.87
C ARG A 1006 -49.51 65.35 39.97
N GLU A 1007 -48.42 66.09 40.10
CA GLU A 1007 -47.20 65.88 39.33
C GLU A 1007 -46.53 64.55 39.67
N CYS A 1008 -46.46 64.20 40.96
CA CYS A 1008 -45.90 62.93 41.41
C CYS A 1008 -46.68 61.70 40.91
N LEU A 1009 -47.98 61.89 40.69
CA LEU A 1009 -48.92 60.87 40.20
C LEU A 1009 -49.29 61.05 38.72
N ARG A 1010 -48.62 61.94 37.99
CA ARG A 1010 -48.95 62.27 36.59
C ARG A 1010 -48.87 61.06 35.67
N ASP A 1011 -47.98 60.11 35.97
CA ASP A 1011 -47.79 58.87 35.21
C ASP A 1011 -48.96 57.87 35.32
N VAL A 1012 -49.97 58.19 36.15
CA VAL A 1012 -51.17 57.40 36.41
C VAL A 1012 -52.36 57.84 35.57
N GLN A 1013 -52.42 59.12 35.19
CA GLN A 1013 -53.43 59.70 34.29
C GLN A 1013 -53.02 59.51 32.83
#